data_AF-A0AAV2KXC5-F1
#
_entry.id   AF-A0AAV2KXC5-F1
#
_cell.length_a   1.000
_cell.length_b   1.000
_cell.length_c   1.000
_cell.angle_alpha   90.00
_cell.angle_beta   90.00
_cell.angle_gamma   90.00
#
_symmetry.space_group_name_H-M   'P 1'
#
loop_
_entity.id
_entity.type
_entity.pdbx_description
1 polymer ?
#
loop_
_entity_poly.entity_id
_entity_poly.type
_entity_poly.pdbx_seq_one_letter_code
_entity_poly.pdbx_strand_id
1 'polypeptide(L)'
;MTSLELVNPRVRRIRASTCFPSSQDEMIDLISGDFQKAGMKPFSFVRQVLACCVYPHLLEYQTFNVDVRERAQTLLDACGERSVGSYTDSSGLDNVRQSVADFITSRDGVPCSASNIFIAGGSQRALMVMVKLLAGTEGDVPMGVLTPEPSPHTLPMLLDEAGVSLEPYVLNKEQGWAVHVDELNRSLSAARVHCKPKAIFISNPSNPTGHVQSRESIKEVIKFAAAEGLLLLVDEIYQDFIFEDMVEFTSYKKMLYEMGPPYSDTTQMAYFHSISSIGEGGFRAGYMELVNIDAEVKHFVDTMLCTDISTSVMGQLVLSLMVRPLKPGDPSYCTYTEEKKDIAQTLRRNCRRACEVLNNLPGVSCETVLAGIYLYPCVNVPTAVMKQAMDKRVEAGAVYCAQLLTEQAVLVGPSCSHGPPTGTYHFRLCILIPSDVLDEALSRIQKFHQSLLESDPTSSVLDMAGRTTPAAQTRIDLASGDPHSAGIAPVSFLRQVLAVCLYPDLLQDENLPLDVRQRAQQFLDFCPKGSVGVYSSSAVGMPNVLKQIAEFICRRDGGVAADPNNIIFNSGTQENLKLVFKLLSSGSLQLQSGLLVPGLYPHTLPGLLEYTGLRLVQYRPEPDQDWDMEELKRVVTEARGHCDMRALYICNPAIPSGHVQDRTSMESMIRFAAAERLFLLVQEVHQDCIFGPGIEFLSYKKVLREMGPEYSEHVELISFNSLSNGSQAECGLRGGYMELVNTDSSVAERMKVLLGFRSPPVLPQCALEIQVNPPKPGDPSSPTYSQEISNIHDILCLNARHGCEALNRLKGVACQLPRGGIFLYPQLDLPARFLREAKTLGQRPDDLYCQRFWDEAGVRVGAGSENGSHHLNIRLCFAASSDSFQDALSRLSSFHSRLHETYS
;
A
#
# COMPACT_ATOMS: atom_id res chain seq x y z
N MET A 1 -12.28 18.95 26.18
CA MET A 1 -12.19 17.59 25.64
C MET A 1 -11.34 17.67 24.40
N THR A 2 -10.41 16.74 24.19
CA THR A 2 -9.56 16.72 22.97
C THR A 2 -9.81 15.43 22.18
N SER A 3 -9.38 15.37 20.91
CA SER A 3 -9.56 14.17 20.07
C SER A 3 -8.92 12.90 20.65
N LEU A 4 -7.98 13.01 21.59
CA LEU A 4 -7.46 11.89 22.39
C LEU A 4 -8.58 11.10 23.11
N GLU A 5 -9.68 11.75 23.48
CA GLU A 5 -10.85 11.09 24.09
C GLU A 5 -11.59 10.19 23.09
N LEU A 6 -11.50 10.47 21.79
CA LEU A 6 -12.20 9.76 20.71
C LEU A 6 -11.44 8.50 20.22
N VAL A 7 -10.12 8.43 20.45
CA VAL A 7 -9.24 7.38 19.88
C VAL A 7 -9.59 5.96 20.35
N ASN A 8 -9.62 4.97 19.45
CA ASN A 8 -9.88 3.56 19.77
C ASN A 8 -9.03 3.03 20.98
N PRO A 9 -9.64 2.46 22.04
CA PRO A 9 -8.92 1.90 23.19
C PRO A 9 -7.92 0.77 22.87
N ARG A 10 -8.12 -0.04 21.82
CA ARG A 10 -7.11 -1.00 21.34
C ARG A 10 -5.92 -0.26 20.74
N VAL A 11 -6.19 0.72 19.87
CA VAL A 11 -5.15 1.58 19.28
C VAL A 11 -4.39 2.38 20.34
N ARG A 12 -4.95 2.70 21.50
CA ARG A 12 -4.22 3.30 22.64
C ARG A 12 -3.23 2.35 23.35
N ARG A 13 -3.27 1.03 23.11
CA ARG A 13 -2.38 0.04 23.75
C ARG A 13 -1.12 -0.28 22.96
N ILE A 14 -1.19 -0.27 21.63
CA ILE A 14 -0.07 -0.58 20.71
C ILE A 14 1.22 0.17 21.12
N ARG A 15 2.35 -0.52 21.24
CA ARG A 15 3.64 0.13 21.45
C ARG A 15 4.59 -0.27 20.32
N ALA A 16 5.04 0.70 19.54
CA ALA A 16 6.16 0.49 18.67
C ALA A 16 7.42 0.27 19.52
N SER A 17 8.11 -0.84 19.28
CA SER A 17 9.51 -0.99 19.66
C SER A 17 10.34 -0.02 18.83
N THR A 18 10.49 1.20 19.35
CA THR A 18 11.45 2.24 18.93
C THR A 18 11.45 2.62 17.45
N CYS A 19 10.67 3.66 17.11
CA CYS A 19 11.05 4.56 16.01
C CYS A 19 12.20 5.45 16.52
N PHE A 20 13.33 5.49 15.80
CA PHE A 20 14.49 6.32 16.15
C PHE A 20 14.60 7.54 15.21
N PRO A 21 15.08 8.70 15.69
CA PRO A 21 15.28 9.88 14.85
C PRO A 21 16.41 9.64 13.83
N SER A 22 16.18 10.02 12.58
CA SER A 22 17.13 9.84 11.46
C SER A 22 18.08 11.04 11.35
N SER A 23 19.01 11.19 12.29
CA SER A 23 19.81 12.44 12.43
C SER A 23 21.30 12.24 12.69
N GLN A 24 21.91 11.18 12.16
CA GLN A 24 23.37 11.05 12.05
C GLN A 24 23.76 10.45 10.69
N ASP A 25 24.57 11.17 9.90
CA ASP A 25 24.96 10.73 8.55
C ASP A 25 25.95 9.55 8.53
N GLU A 26 26.49 9.15 9.69
CA GLU A 26 27.47 8.05 9.85
C GLU A 26 26.85 6.73 10.38
N MET A 27 25.52 6.65 10.42
CA MET A 27 24.75 5.51 10.94
C MET A 27 24.76 4.29 10.00
N ILE A 28 24.78 3.08 10.57
CA ILE A 28 24.67 1.80 9.84
C ILE A 28 23.46 1.02 10.36
N ASP A 29 22.56 0.62 9.47
CA ASP A 29 21.39 -0.19 9.83
C ASP A 29 21.52 -1.65 9.41
N LEU A 30 21.21 -2.52 10.36
CA LEU A 30 21.13 -3.97 10.22
C LEU A 30 19.74 -4.50 10.65
N ILE A 31 18.75 -3.66 11.01
CA ILE A 31 17.36 -4.11 11.20
C ILE A 31 16.69 -4.40 9.86
N SER A 32 16.77 -3.47 8.92
CA SER A 32 15.97 -3.50 7.71
C SER A 32 16.41 -4.63 6.75
N GLY A 33 15.48 -5.16 5.96
CA GLY A 33 15.70 -6.33 5.08
C GLY A 33 16.20 -5.92 3.71
N ASP A 34 17.13 -4.98 3.69
CA ASP A 34 17.01 -3.81 2.84
C ASP A 34 18.40 -3.33 2.42
N PHE A 35 18.67 -3.35 1.10
CA PHE A 35 20.06 -3.39 0.67
C PHE A 35 20.56 -2.24 -0.20
N GLN A 36 19.72 -1.44 -0.87
CA GLN A 36 20.23 -0.31 -1.66
C GLN A 36 20.59 0.94 -0.85
N LYS A 37 19.96 1.22 0.30
CA LYS A 37 20.48 2.27 1.21
C LYS A 37 21.65 1.78 2.05
N ALA A 38 21.75 0.47 2.30
CA ALA A 38 22.98 -0.13 2.78
C ALA A 38 24.12 -0.01 1.74
N GLY A 39 23.79 -0.06 0.43
CA GLY A 39 24.68 0.31 -0.68
C GLY A 39 24.85 -0.75 -1.77
N MET A 40 24.16 -1.89 -1.68
CA MET A 40 24.08 -2.87 -2.78
C MET A 40 23.39 -2.24 -4.00
N LYS A 41 23.70 -2.69 -5.22
CA LYS A 41 23.12 -2.12 -6.45
C LYS A 41 21.77 -2.77 -6.80
N PRO A 42 20.83 -2.04 -7.43
CA PRO A 42 19.71 -2.65 -8.14
C PRO A 42 20.21 -3.44 -9.36
N PHE A 43 19.40 -4.39 -9.83
CA PHE A 43 19.67 -5.07 -11.11
C PHE A 43 19.53 -4.08 -12.29
N SER A 44 20.55 -3.98 -13.15
CA SER A 44 20.57 -2.99 -14.24
C SER A 44 19.44 -3.21 -15.25
N PHE A 45 19.30 -4.44 -15.75
CA PHE A 45 18.23 -4.86 -16.66
C PHE A 45 16.83 -4.49 -16.12
N VAL A 46 16.62 -4.69 -14.82
CA VAL A 46 15.36 -4.38 -14.14
C VAL A 46 15.03 -2.89 -14.20
N ARG A 47 16.02 -2.03 -13.94
CA ARG A 47 15.88 -0.56 -13.98
C ARG A 47 15.75 0.00 -15.39
N GLN A 48 16.47 -0.55 -16.36
CA GLN A 48 16.39 -0.17 -17.77
C GLN A 48 15.00 -0.45 -18.35
N VAL A 49 14.48 -1.67 -18.14
CA VAL A 49 13.11 -2.07 -18.52
C VAL A 49 12.07 -1.15 -17.86
N LEU A 50 12.28 -0.81 -16.57
CA LEU A 50 11.44 0.13 -15.81
C LEU A 50 11.36 1.53 -16.41
N ALA A 51 12.50 2.14 -16.72
CA ALA A 51 12.56 3.48 -17.30
C ALA A 51 11.82 3.54 -18.64
N CYS A 52 12.03 2.53 -19.49
CA CYS A 52 11.31 2.38 -20.75
C CYS A 52 9.79 2.24 -20.58
N CYS A 53 9.30 1.68 -19.47
CA CYS A 53 7.85 1.59 -19.23
C CYS A 53 7.24 2.91 -18.72
N VAL A 54 8.00 3.73 -18.01
CA VAL A 54 7.53 5.05 -17.57
C VAL A 54 7.53 6.04 -18.74
N TYR A 55 8.59 6.02 -19.55
CA TYR A 55 8.78 6.89 -20.72
C TYR A 55 9.04 6.06 -21.99
N PRO A 56 7.99 5.58 -22.69
CA PRO A 56 8.09 4.66 -23.83
C PRO A 56 8.91 5.14 -25.03
N HIS A 57 9.18 6.45 -25.16
CA HIS A 57 10.06 6.98 -26.21
C HIS A 57 11.49 6.42 -26.12
N LEU A 58 11.93 5.96 -24.93
CA LEU A 58 13.21 5.25 -24.75
C LEU A 58 13.30 3.93 -25.53
N LEU A 59 12.19 3.37 -26.02
CA LEU A 59 12.20 2.18 -26.89
C LEU A 59 12.82 2.47 -28.28
N GLU A 60 12.82 3.73 -28.71
CA GLU A 60 13.45 4.15 -29.97
C GLU A 60 14.98 4.24 -29.85
N TYR A 61 15.50 4.36 -28.62
CA TYR A 61 16.91 4.53 -28.32
C TYR A 61 17.67 3.21 -28.49
N GLN A 62 18.65 3.20 -29.40
CA GLN A 62 19.46 2.00 -29.68
C GLN A 62 20.53 1.71 -28.61
N THR A 63 20.62 2.54 -27.56
CA THR A 63 21.44 2.30 -26.36
C THR A 63 20.87 1.21 -25.45
N PHE A 64 19.56 0.94 -25.53
CA PHE A 64 18.95 -0.18 -24.81
C PHE A 64 19.02 -1.47 -25.63
N ASN A 65 19.42 -2.56 -24.97
CA ASN A 65 19.45 -3.89 -25.55
C ASN A 65 18.05 -4.30 -26.07
N VAL A 66 18.02 -5.21 -27.05
CA VAL A 66 16.74 -5.65 -27.65
C VAL A 66 15.86 -6.39 -26.65
N ASP A 67 16.41 -7.18 -25.73
CA ASP A 67 15.65 -7.84 -24.66
C ASP A 67 15.03 -6.85 -23.66
N VAL A 68 15.73 -5.75 -23.33
CA VAL A 68 15.15 -4.64 -22.54
C VAL A 68 13.94 -4.06 -23.25
N ARG A 69 14.05 -3.79 -24.55
CA ARG A 69 12.99 -3.14 -25.34
C ARG A 69 11.82 -4.06 -25.65
N GLU A 70 12.07 -5.31 -26.03
CA GLU A 70 11.03 -6.31 -26.23
C GLU A 70 10.29 -6.61 -24.93
N ARG A 71 11.03 -6.75 -23.81
CA ARG A 71 10.42 -6.87 -22.49
C ARG A 71 9.57 -5.63 -22.22
N ALA A 72 10.13 -4.42 -22.22
CA ALA A 72 9.42 -3.17 -21.96
C ALA A 72 8.19 -2.95 -22.86
N GLN A 73 8.26 -3.26 -24.16
CA GLN A 73 7.12 -3.20 -25.07
C GLN A 73 6.02 -4.16 -24.62
N THR A 74 6.37 -5.43 -24.38
CA THR A 74 5.40 -6.40 -23.85
C THR A 74 4.87 -5.94 -22.49
N LEU A 75 5.70 -5.27 -21.65
CA LEU A 75 5.30 -4.66 -20.38
C LEU A 75 4.23 -3.57 -20.50
N LEU A 76 4.27 -2.81 -21.58
CA LEU A 76 3.26 -1.80 -21.89
C LEU A 76 2.00 -2.46 -22.46
N ASP A 77 2.13 -3.50 -23.29
CA ASP A 77 0.99 -4.27 -23.81
C ASP A 77 0.16 -4.98 -22.72
N ALA A 78 0.69 -5.07 -21.48
CA ALA A 78 -0.08 -5.49 -20.31
C ALA A 78 -1.09 -4.47 -19.79
N CYS A 79 -0.84 -3.18 -20.02
CA CYS A 79 -1.51 -2.07 -19.36
C CYS A 79 -2.71 -1.56 -20.16
N GLY A 80 -3.73 -1.05 -19.47
CA GLY A 80 -4.77 -0.23 -20.09
C GLY A 80 -4.15 0.93 -20.86
N GLU A 81 -4.44 1.01 -22.17
CA GLU A 81 -3.88 1.96 -23.14
C GLU A 81 -2.36 2.15 -23.06
N ARG A 82 -1.62 1.06 -22.82
CA ARG A 82 -0.15 1.04 -22.75
C ARG A 82 0.45 2.02 -21.73
N SER A 83 -0.27 2.38 -20.68
CA SER A 83 0.22 3.31 -19.64
C SER A 83 0.40 2.66 -18.27
N VAL A 84 1.58 2.79 -17.68
CA VAL A 84 1.85 2.40 -16.28
C VAL A 84 1.17 3.28 -15.24
N GLY A 85 0.55 4.38 -15.70
CA GLY A 85 -0.26 5.27 -14.89
C GLY A 85 -1.72 4.82 -14.77
N SER A 86 -2.16 3.77 -15.48
CA SER A 86 -3.53 3.26 -15.40
C SER A 86 -3.78 2.46 -14.10
N TYR A 87 -5.03 2.29 -13.68
CA TYR A 87 -5.41 1.25 -12.71
C TYR A 87 -5.42 -0.14 -13.35
N THR A 88 -5.48 -1.16 -12.51
CA THR A 88 -5.59 -2.57 -12.89
C THR A 88 -6.56 -3.29 -11.96
N ASP A 89 -6.83 -4.57 -12.21
CA ASP A 89 -7.65 -5.42 -11.34
C ASP A 89 -7.14 -5.44 -9.88
N SER A 90 -8.05 -5.64 -8.92
CA SER A 90 -7.73 -5.72 -7.48
C SER A 90 -6.86 -6.93 -7.13
N SER A 91 -7.05 -8.05 -7.82
CA SER A 91 -6.18 -9.22 -7.76
C SER A 91 -4.89 -9.07 -8.58
N GLY A 92 -4.83 -8.05 -9.44
CA GLY A 92 -3.68 -7.61 -10.22
C GLY A 92 -3.68 -8.06 -11.69
N LEU A 93 -2.73 -7.53 -12.47
CA LEU A 93 -2.57 -7.79 -13.89
C LEU A 93 -2.55 -9.29 -14.22
N ASP A 94 -3.44 -9.73 -15.12
CA ASP A 94 -3.68 -11.15 -15.39
C ASP A 94 -2.44 -11.94 -15.85
N ASN A 95 -1.49 -11.34 -16.58
CA ASN A 95 -0.24 -12.05 -16.86
C ASN A 95 0.85 -11.84 -15.80
N VAL A 96 0.79 -10.85 -14.92
CA VAL A 96 1.66 -10.93 -13.72
C VAL A 96 1.21 -12.15 -12.91
N ARG A 97 -0.10 -12.36 -12.77
CA ARG A 97 -0.69 -13.56 -12.17
C ARG A 97 -0.33 -14.84 -12.94
N GLN A 98 -0.41 -14.84 -14.27
CA GLN A 98 0.01 -15.98 -15.11
C GLN A 98 1.52 -16.25 -15.03
N SER A 99 2.36 -15.21 -15.08
CA SER A 99 3.82 -15.33 -14.99
C SER A 99 4.26 -15.87 -13.63
N VAL A 100 3.57 -15.48 -12.54
CA VAL A 100 3.73 -16.08 -11.21
C VAL A 100 3.29 -17.55 -11.23
N ALA A 101 2.17 -17.89 -11.87
CA ALA A 101 1.71 -19.26 -11.98
C ALA A 101 2.66 -20.14 -12.83
N ASP A 102 3.16 -19.64 -13.95
CA ASP A 102 4.14 -20.30 -14.81
C ASP A 102 5.45 -20.55 -14.05
N PHE A 103 5.91 -19.56 -13.27
CA PHE A 103 7.09 -19.68 -12.39
C PHE A 103 6.89 -20.75 -11.32
N ILE A 104 5.79 -20.71 -10.56
CA ILE A 104 5.50 -21.72 -9.53
C ILE A 104 5.42 -23.11 -10.17
N THR A 105 4.76 -23.23 -11.33
CA THR A 105 4.67 -24.50 -12.06
C THR A 105 6.04 -25.01 -12.51
N SER A 106 6.91 -24.12 -13.01
CA SER A 106 8.27 -24.46 -13.44
C SER A 106 9.24 -24.71 -12.28
N ARG A 107 8.99 -24.15 -11.11
CA ARG A 107 9.80 -24.31 -9.88
C ARG A 107 9.47 -25.62 -9.17
N ASP A 108 8.19 -25.87 -8.96
CA ASP A 108 7.72 -27.00 -8.15
C ASP A 108 7.47 -28.27 -8.98
N GLY A 109 7.25 -28.13 -10.29
CA GLY A 109 6.83 -29.23 -11.17
C GLY A 109 5.35 -29.61 -11.04
N VAL A 110 4.55 -28.78 -10.34
CA VAL A 110 3.13 -29.05 -10.04
C VAL A 110 2.24 -27.90 -10.53
N PRO A 111 0.99 -28.14 -10.96
CA PRO A 111 0.16 -27.10 -11.57
C PRO A 111 -0.06 -25.86 -10.69
N CYS A 112 -0.06 -24.69 -11.31
CA CYS A 112 -0.55 -23.44 -10.75
C CYS A 112 -1.51 -22.76 -11.73
N SER A 113 -2.47 -21.99 -11.23
CA SER A 113 -3.40 -21.20 -12.04
C SER A 113 -3.34 -19.74 -11.62
N ALA A 114 -3.34 -18.82 -12.59
CA ALA A 114 -3.47 -17.39 -12.33
C ALA A 114 -4.71 -17.04 -11.48
N SER A 115 -5.79 -17.83 -11.58
CA SER A 115 -7.00 -17.68 -10.76
C SER A 115 -6.81 -17.94 -9.26
N ASN A 116 -5.72 -18.61 -8.87
CA ASN A 116 -5.33 -18.78 -7.47
C ASN A 116 -4.34 -17.70 -6.99
N ILE A 117 -3.82 -16.86 -7.90
CA ILE A 117 -2.83 -15.81 -7.59
C ILE A 117 -3.52 -14.47 -7.36
N PHE A 118 -3.13 -13.81 -6.26
CA PHE A 118 -3.58 -12.48 -5.87
C PHE A 118 -2.37 -11.59 -5.53
N ILE A 119 -2.30 -10.39 -6.09
CA ILE A 119 -1.16 -9.48 -5.97
C ILE A 119 -1.52 -8.31 -5.04
N ALA A 120 -0.81 -8.22 -3.92
CA ALA A 120 -1.04 -7.25 -2.84
C ALA A 120 0.15 -6.30 -2.66
N GLY A 121 0.02 -5.30 -1.77
CA GLY A 121 1.02 -4.27 -1.41
C GLY A 121 2.34 -4.75 -0.74
N GLY A 122 2.81 -5.95 -1.07
CA GLY A 122 3.80 -6.76 -0.35
C GLY A 122 3.13 -7.94 0.36
N SER A 123 3.92 -8.97 0.68
CA SER A 123 3.44 -10.19 1.35
C SER A 123 2.65 -9.91 2.65
N GLN A 124 3.06 -8.91 3.43
CA GLN A 124 2.35 -8.47 4.64
C GLN A 124 0.89 -8.05 4.37
N ARG A 125 0.58 -7.44 3.21
CA ARG A 125 -0.79 -7.06 2.88
C ARG A 125 -1.63 -8.28 2.49
N ALA A 126 -1.04 -9.24 1.77
CA ALA A 126 -1.68 -10.52 1.47
C ALA A 126 -1.97 -11.32 2.77
N LEU A 127 -0.98 -11.42 3.67
CA LEU A 127 -1.14 -12.08 4.97
C LEU A 127 -2.20 -11.37 5.84
N MET A 128 -2.23 -10.02 5.84
CA MET A 128 -3.28 -9.25 6.51
C MET A 128 -4.69 -9.57 6.01
N VAL A 129 -4.87 -9.75 4.69
CA VAL A 129 -6.16 -10.15 4.12
C VAL A 129 -6.56 -11.54 4.64
N MET A 130 -5.66 -12.52 4.57
CA MET A 130 -5.95 -13.87 5.06
C MET A 130 -6.24 -13.91 6.58
N VAL A 131 -5.46 -13.20 7.40
CA VAL A 131 -5.69 -13.14 8.85
C VAL A 131 -7.01 -12.43 9.19
N LYS A 132 -7.37 -11.35 8.47
CA LYS A 132 -8.69 -10.72 8.68
C LYS A 132 -9.86 -11.62 8.30
N LEU A 133 -9.72 -12.48 7.29
CA LEU A 133 -10.75 -13.49 6.95
C LEU A 133 -10.84 -14.62 7.99
N LEU A 134 -9.84 -14.77 8.86
CA LEU A 134 -9.88 -15.68 10.02
C LEU A 134 -10.39 -15.00 11.30
N ALA A 135 -10.66 -13.70 11.32
CA ALA A 135 -11.04 -12.98 12.53
C ALA A 135 -12.46 -13.35 13.00
N GLY A 136 -12.65 -13.47 14.33
CA GLY A 136 -13.96 -13.70 14.94
C GLY A 136 -14.80 -12.41 15.06
N THR A 137 -16.09 -12.55 15.40
CA THR A 137 -16.96 -11.39 15.61
C THR A 137 -16.70 -10.73 16.98
N GLU A 138 -17.07 -9.46 17.15
CA GLU A 138 -16.88 -8.78 18.45
C GLU A 138 -17.79 -9.40 19.53
N GLY A 139 -17.18 -10.15 20.46
CA GLY A 139 -17.85 -10.90 21.52
C GLY A 139 -17.60 -12.40 21.48
N ASP A 140 -17.04 -12.93 20.39
CA ASP A 140 -16.59 -14.33 20.30
C ASP A 140 -15.36 -14.62 21.18
N VAL A 141 -15.16 -15.90 21.51
CA VAL A 141 -13.83 -16.42 21.88
C VAL A 141 -12.87 -16.16 20.71
N PRO A 142 -11.72 -15.48 20.91
CA PRO A 142 -10.86 -15.04 19.84
C PRO A 142 -10.33 -16.21 19.01
N MET A 143 -10.15 -15.99 17.71
CA MET A 143 -9.46 -16.93 16.83
C MET A 143 -7.96 -16.81 17.03
N GLY A 144 -7.20 -17.90 16.84
CA GLY A 144 -5.75 -17.95 17.09
C GLY A 144 -4.94 -18.49 15.91
N VAL A 145 -3.68 -18.06 15.83
CA VAL A 145 -2.69 -18.54 14.85
C VAL A 145 -1.48 -19.07 15.61
N LEU A 146 -1.09 -20.32 15.34
CA LEU A 146 0.17 -20.88 15.82
C LEU A 146 1.33 -20.19 15.09
N THR A 147 2.30 -19.64 15.84
CA THR A 147 3.44 -18.89 15.28
C THR A 147 4.77 -19.38 15.86
N PRO A 148 5.87 -19.44 15.08
CA PRO A 148 7.16 -19.84 15.61
C PRO A 148 7.67 -18.81 16.61
N GLU A 149 8.30 -19.25 17.69
CA GLU A 149 9.13 -18.42 18.55
C GLU A 149 10.60 -18.82 18.36
N PRO A 150 11.45 -17.95 17.76
CA PRO A 150 11.16 -16.59 17.29
C PRO A 150 10.41 -16.49 15.95
N SER A 151 9.61 -15.44 15.80
CA SER A 151 8.83 -15.10 14.58
C SER A 151 9.40 -13.90 13.81
N PRO A 152 8.98 -13.66 12.55
CA PRO A 152 9.22 -12.40 11.87
C PRO A 152 8.65 -11.22 12.68
N HIS A 153 9.49 -10.24 13.00
CA HIS A 153 9.19 -9.09 13.89
C HIS A 153 7.88 -8.31 13.64
N THR A 154 7.28 -8.39 12.45
CA THR A 154 6.02 -7.70 12.11
C THR A 154 4.77 -8.57 12.29
N LEU A 155 4.92 -9.89 12.46
CA LEU A 155 3.81 -10.83 12.63
C LEU A 155 2.97 -10.56 13.89
N PRO A 156 3.54 -10.30 15.09
CA PRO A 156 2.74 -10.02 16.29
C PRO A 156 1.82 -8.80 16.13
N MET A 157 2.33 -7.74 15.48
CA MET A 157 1.58 -6.50 15.25
C MET A 157 0.53 -6.66 14.14
N LEU A 158 0.76 -7.55 13.18
CA LEU A 158 -0.22 -7.92 12.16
C LEU A 158 -1.40 -8.70 12.76
N LEU A 159 -1.13 -9.63 13.68
CA LEU A 159 -2.18 -10.38 14.39
C LEU A 159 -2.98 -9.47 15.35
N ASP A 160 -2.32 -8.58 16.11
CA ASP A 160 -2.98 -7.57 16.96
C ASP A 160 -3.80 -6.56 16.13
N GLU A 161 -3.31 -6.11 14.97
CA GLU A 161 -4.09 -5.27 14.03
C GLU A 161 -5.37 -5.97 13.54
N ALA A 162 -5.34 -7.29 13.36
CA ALA A 162 -6.49 -8.08 12.95
C ALA A 162 -7.40 -8.55 14.12
N GLY A 163 -6.98 -8.38 15.38
CA GLY A 163 -7.71 -8.88 16.56
C GLY A 163 -7.61 -10.40 16.74
N VAL A 164 -6.53 -11.02 16.25
CA VAL A 164 -6.29 -12.46 16.25
C VAL A 164 -5.20 -12.82 17.26
N SER A 165 -5.39 -13.91 18.01
CA SER A 165 -4.46 -14.33 19.06
C SER A 165 -3.16 -14.92 18.48
N LEU A 166 -2.02 -14.53 19.03
CA LEU A 166 -0.71 -15.11 18.71
C LEU A 166 -0.42 -16.24 19.70
N GLU A 167 -0.19 -17.45 19.17
CA GLU A 167 0.01 -18.66 19.96
C GLU A 167 1.40 -19.24 19.67
N PRO A 168 2.41 -19.03 20.54
CA PRO A 168 3.80 -19.37 20.23
C PRO A 168 4.08 -20.87 20.31
N TYR A 169 4.83 -21.39 19.34
CA TYR A 169 5.48 -22.70 19.39
C TYR A 169 7.00 -22.53 19.28
N VAL A 170 7.75 -23.14 20.19
CA VAL A 170 9.19 -22.86 20.36
C VAL A 170 10.01 -23.63 19.31
N LEU A 171 10.94 -22.94 18.64
CA LEU A 171 11.89 -23.59 17.73
C LEU A 171 13.07 -24.21 18.49
N ASN A 172 13.49 -25.42 18.12
CA ASN A 172 14.58 -26.15 18.79
C ASN A 172 15.95 -25.61 18.36
N LYS A 173 16.53 -24.73 19.18
CA LYS A 173 17.83 -24.10 18.96
C LYS A 173 18.97 -25.11 18.83
N GLU A 174 19.00 -26.13 19.69
CA GLU A 174 20.02 -27.19 19.70
C GLU A 174 20.05 -28.02 18.41
N GLN A 175 18.96 -27.98 17.62
CA GLN A 175 18.85 -28.58 16.29
C GLN A 175 18.76 -27.53 15.17
N GLY A 176 19.33 -26.33 15.39
CA GLY A 176 19.42 -25.26 14.40
C GLY A 176 18.08 -24.61 14.08
N TRP A 177 17.22 -24.44 15.09
CA TRP A 177 15.86 -23.87 15.03
C TRP A 177 14.83 -24.74 14.29
N ALA A 178 14.95 -26.06 14.44
CA ALA A 178 14.01 -27.02 13.86
C ALA A 178 12.61 -26.97 14.51
N VAL A 179 11.58 -27.33 13.73
CA VAL A 179 10.19 -27.50 14.19
C VAL A 179 9.95 -28.95 14.64
N HIS A 180 9.26 -29.15 15.77
CA HIS A 180 8.85 -30.47 16.25
C HIS A 180 7.34 -30.58 16.46
N VAL A 181 6.74 -31.68 16.01
CA VAL A 181 5.29 -31.93 16.12
C VAL A 181 4.83 -31.97 17.58
N ASP A 182 5.63 -32.50 18.50
CA ASP A 182 5.28 -32.54 19.93
C ASP A 182 5.13 -31.13 20.54
N GLU A 183 5.91 -30.16 20.05
CA GLU A 183 5.82 -28.76 20.45
C GLU A 183 4.65 -28.04 19.78
N LEU A 184 4.32 -28.39 18.52
CA LEU A 184 3.08 -27.95 17.87
C LEU A 184 1.84 -28.46 18.62
N ASN A 185 1.86 -29.74 19.04
CA ASN A 185 0.81 -30.35 19.87
C ASN A 185 0.69 -29.67 21.23
N ARG A 186 1.82 -29.35 21.90
CA ARG A 186 1.84 -28.61 23.18
C ARG A 186 1.24 -27.22 23.02
N SER A 187 1.69 -26.46 22.02
CA SER A 187 1.22 -25.09 21.75
C SER A 187 -0.28 -25.08 21.41
N LEU A 188 -0.73 -25.94 20.50
CA LEU A 188 -2.14 -26.09 20.14
C LEU A 188 -3.03 -26.47 21.34
N SER A 189 -2.55 -27.35 22.22
CA SER A 189 -3.27 -27.76 23.43
C SER A 189 -3.39 -26.63 24.45
N ALA A 190 -2.36 -25.77 24.56
CA ALA A 190 -2.41 -24.58 25.42
C ALA A 190 -3.34 -23.50 24.83
N ALA A 191 -3.22 -23.22 23.53
CA ALA A 191 -4.02 -22.23 22.83
C ALA A 191 -5.54 -22.51 22.92
N ARG A 192 -5.93 -23.79 22.83
CA ARG A 192 -7.33 -24.26 22.98
C ARG A 192 -7.96 -23.97 24.35
N VAL A 193 -7.21 -23.46 25.34
CA VAL A 193 -7.75 -23.04 26.64
C VAL A 193 -8.39 -21.65 26.59
N HIS A 194 -7.90 -20.74 25.74
CA HIS A 194 -8.31 -19.33 25.70
C HIS A 194 -8.69 -18.80 24.31
N CYS A 195 -8.32 -19.48 23.22
CA CYS A 195 -8.68 -19.11 21.86
C CYS A 195 -9.20 -20.31 21.03
N LYS A 196 -9.58 -20.04 19.78
CA LYS A 196 -9.91 -21.04 18.76
C LYS A 196 -8.81 -21.04 17.68
N PRO A 197 -7.78 -21.89 17.76
CA PRO A 197 -6.76 -21.99 16.73
C PRO A 197 -7.35 -22.34 15.36
N LYS A 198 -6.93 -21.62 14.31
CA LYS A 198 -7.44 -21.76 12.94
C LYS A 198 -6.38 -21.84 11.85
N ALA A 199 -5.16 -21.38 12.14
CA ALA A 199 -4.05 -21.47 11.21
C ALA A 199 -2.72 -21.72 11.94
N ILE A 200 -1.71 -22.12 11.16
CA ILE A 200 -0.32 -22.14 11.56
C ILE A 200 0.49 -21.30 10.55
N PHE A 201 1.27 -20.34 11.07
CA PHE A 201 2.21 -19.57 10.28
C PHE A 201 3.56 -20.26 10.22
N ILE A 202 4.11 -20.41 9.01
CA ILE A 202 5.43 -20.99 8.75
C ILE A 202 6.28 -19.96 8.00
N SER A 203 7.56 -19.85 8.34
CA SER A 203 8.56 -19.13 7.55
C SER A 203 9.65 -20.12 7.12
N ASN A 204 9.85 -20.28 5.81
CA ASN A 204 10.80 -21.24 5.24
C ASN A 204 11.37 -20.72 3.90
N PRO A 205 12.65 -20.30 3.82
CA PRO A 205 13.61 -20.21 4.91
C PRO A 205 13.20 -19.22 6.02
N SER A 206 13.54 -19.56 7.26
CA SER A 206 13.06 -18.88 8.47
C SER A 206 13.60 -17.46 8.65
N ASN A 207 12.70 -16.53 9.00
CA ASN A 207 13.03 -15.20 9.52
C ASN A 207 12.63 -15.13 11.01
N PRO A 208 13.57 -14.96 11.96
CA PRO A 208 14.95 -14.45 11.77
C PRO A 208 16.05 -15.51 11.67
N THR A 209 15.76 -16.81 11.84
CA THR A 209 16.78 -17.82 12.20
C THR A 209 17.56 -18.45 11.04
N GLY A 210 17.19 -18.18 9.78
CA GLY A 210 17.90 -18.69 8.60
C GLY A 210 17.89 -20.21 8.43
N HIS A 211 17.02 -20.92 9.18
CA HIS A 211 16.77 -22.34 9.06
C HIS A 211 16.06 -22.66 7.74
N VAL A 212 16.45 -23.76 7.08
CA VAL A 212 15.75 -24.35 5.94
C VAL A 212 15.18 -25.70 6.40
N GLN A 213 13.87 -25.87 6.30
CA GLN A 213 13.23 -27.09 6.78
C GLN A 213 13.54 -28.29 5.87
N SER A 214 13.81 -29.45 6.47
CA SER A 214 13.94 -30.70 5.72
C SER A 214 12.61 -31.13 5.11
N ARG A 215 12.68 -31.89 4.01
CA ARG A 215 11.51 -32.46 3.32
C ARG A 215 10.64 -33.29 4.28
N GLU A 216 11.25 -33.94 5.25
CA GLU A 216 10.58 -34.71 6.31
C GLU A 216 9.87 -33.79 7.32
N SER A 217 10.51 -32.70 7.76
CA SER A 217 9.88 -31.72 8.65
C SER A 217 8.63 -31.09 8.00
N ILE A 218 8.73 -30.71 6.72
CA ILE A 218 7.59 -30.17 5.95
C ILE A 218 6.43 -31.18 5.89
N LYS A 219 6.70 -32.48 5.65
CA LYS A 219 5.67 -33.53 5.66
C LYS A 219 4.94 -33.63 7.00
N GLU A 220 5.69 -33.61 8.11
CA GLU A 220 5.08 -33.73 9.43
C GLU A 220 4.27 -32.49 9.83
N VAL A 221 4.69 -31.27 9.42
CA VAL A 221 3.89 -30.05 9.59
C VAL A 221 2.60 -30.10 8.76
N ILE A 222 2.67 -30.55 7.50
CA ILE A 222 1.48 -30.72 6.64
C ILE A 222 0.51 -31.74 7.23
N LYS A 223 0.99 -32.89 7.73
CA LYS A 223 0.16 -33.88 8.42
C LYS A 223 -0.52 -33.31 9.67
N PHE A 224 0.22 -32.58 10.50
CA PHE A 224 -0.30 -31.93 11.70
C PHE A 224 -1.41 -30.92 11.35
N ALA A 225 -1.17 -30.03 10.39
CA ALA A 225 -2.15 -29.04 9.96
C ALA A 225 -3.42 -29.71 9.36
N ALA A 226 -3.25 -30.76 8.56
CA ALA A 226 -4.36 -31.52 7.98
C ALA A 226 -5.18 -32.28 9.04
N ALA A 227 -4.52 -32.88 10.05
CA ALA A 227 -5.19 -33.62 11.13
C ALA A 227 -5.99 -32.71 12.07
N GLU A 228 -5.47 -31.51 12.35
CA GLU A 228 -6.07 -30.55 13.30
C GLU A 228 -6.98 -29.50 12.64
N GLY A 229 -7.11 -29.54 11.31
CA GLY A 229 -7.99 -28.64 10.53
C GLY A 229 -7.49 -27.20 10.48
N LEU A 230 -6.17 -26.99 10.40
CA LEU A 230 -5.51 -25.68 10.40
C LEU A 230 -5.13 -25.25 8.98
N LEU A 231 -5.39 -23.99 8.65
CA LEU A 231 -4.86 -23.35 7.44
C LEU A 231 -3.34 -23.17 7.54
N LEU A 232 -2.59 -23.63 6.54
CA LEU A 232 -1.17 -23.33 6.39
C LEU A 232 -1.00 -21.89 5.85
N LEU A 233 -0.30 -21.03 6.60
CA LEU A 233 0.10 -19.68 6.16
C LEU A 233 1.62 -19.66 5.96
N VAL A 234 2.11 -19.84 4.73
CA VAL A 234 3.53 -20.14 4.47
C VAL A 234 4.24 -18.96 3.78
N ASP A 235 5.19 -18.34 4.48
CA ASP A 235 6.09 -17.31 3.96
C ASP A 235 7.39 -17.96 3.44
N GLU A 236 7.62 -17.90 2.13
CA GLU A 236 8.86 -18.36 1.49
C GLU A 236 9.56 -17.20 0.76
N ILE A 237 9.64 -16.02 1.38
CA ILE A 237 10.30 -14.83 0.81
C ILE A 237 11.78 -15.09 0.48
N TYR A 238 12.48 -15.91 1.27
CA TYR A 238 13.92 -16.11 1.12
C TYR A 238 14.36 -17.35 0.30
N GLN A 239 13.47 -17.92 -0.51
CA GLN A 239 13.72 -19.16 -1.29
C GLN A 239 14.98 -19.11 -2.19
N ASP A 240 15.34 -17.93 -2.74
CA ASP A 240 16.53 -17.73 -3.59
C ASP A 240 17.86 -17.65 -2.81
N PHE A 241 17.82 -17.46 -1.48
CA PHE A 241 19.01 -17.11 -0.68
C PHE A 241 19.58 -18.29 0.10
N ILE A 242 20.08 -19.32 -0.59
CA ILE A 242 20.67 -20.51 0.04
C ILE A 242 22.21 -20.45 -0.02
N PHE A 243 22.87 -20.69 1.12
CA PHE A 243 24.31 -20.45 1.27
C PHE A 243 25.19 -21.68 1.03
N GLU A 244 24.70 -22.86 1.40
CA GLU A 244 25.45 -24.11 1.27
C GLU A 244 24.91 -24.93 0.09
N ASP A 245 25.79 -25.27 -0.85
CA ASP A 245 25.43 -25.85 -2.16
C ASP A 245 24.86 -27.29 -2.07
N MET A 246 24.81 -27.87 -0.86
CA MET A 246 24.22 -29.17 -0.55
C MET A 246 22.79 -29.07 0.03
N VAL A 247 22.24 -27.86 0.22
CA VAL A 247 20.90 -27.63 0.78
C VAL A 247 19.91 -27.30 -0.35
N GLU A 248 18.94 -28.18 -0.62
CA GLU A 248 17.84 -27.89 -1.54
C GLU A 248 16.65 -27.26 -0.79
N PHE A 249 16.18 -26.10 -1.25
CA PHE A 249 14.88 -25.57 -0.84
C PHE A 249 13.76 -26.41 -1.47
N THR A 250 12.89 -26.97 -0.62
CA THR A 250 11.59 -27.52 -1.03
C THR A 250 10.50 -26.55 -0.58
N SER A 251 9.66 -26.12 -1.52
CA SER A 251 8.45 -25.35 -1.19
C SER A 251 7.42 -26.24 -0.51
N TYR A 252 6.60 -25.66 0.37
CA TYR A 252 5.46 -26.35 0.97
C TYR A 252 4.48 -26.87 -0.08
N LYS A 253 4.31 -26.14 -1.21
CA LYS A 253 3.47 -26.56 -2.32
C LYS A 253 4.00 -27.82 -3.03
N LYS A 254 5.29 -27.86 -3.37
CA LYS A 254 5.95 -29.04 -3.95
C LYS A 254 5.72 -30.25 -3.05
N MET A 255 5.99 -30.12 -1.75
CA MET A 255 5.81 -31.22 -0.80
C MET A 255 4.35 -31.66 -0.65
N LEU A 256 3.40 -30.73 -0.57
CA LEU A 256 1.97 -31.02 -0.44
C LEU A 256 1.44 -31.88 -1.59
N TYR A 257 1.91 -31.62 -2.82
CA TYR A 257 1.57 -32.42 -4.00
C TYR A 257 2.38 -33.73 -4.06
N GLU A 258 3.65 -33.74 -3.66
CA GLU A 258 4.47 -34.97 -3.55
C GLU A 258 3.93 -35.97 -2.50
N MET A 259 3.19 -35.50 -1.50
CA MET A 259 2.48 -36.33 -0.52
C MET A 259 1.21 -37.00 -1.08
N GLY A 260 0.61 -36.42 -2.12
CA GLY A 260 -0.59 -36.93 -2.79
C GLY A 260 -1.87 -36.96 -1.93
N PRO A 261 -2.95 -37.57 -2.44
CA PRO A 261 -4.24 -37.63 -1.76
C PRO A 261 -4.17 -38.44 -0.44
N PRO A 262 -4.89 -38.03 0.62
CA PRO A 262 -5.83 -36.91 0.65
C PRO A 262 -5.16 -35.54 0.80
N TYR A 263 -3.89 -35.46 1.23
CA TYR A 263 -3.25 -34.21 1.62
C TYR A 263 -3.26 -33.16 0.51
N SER A 264 -2.88 -33.55 -0.72
CA SER A 264 -2.89 -32.68 -1.90
C SER A 264 -4.25 -32.07 -2.22
N ASP A 265 -5.33 -32.73 -1.83
CA ASP A 265 -6.70 -32.42 -2.25
C ASP A 265 -7.48 -31.68 -1.13
N THR A 266 -7.10 -31.88 0.14
CA THR A 266 -7.85 -31.38 1.31
C THR A 266 -7.10 -30.37 2.17
N THR A 267 -5.76 -30.34 2.15
CA THR A 267 -5.01 -29.44 3.04
C THR A 267 -5.03 -28.02 2.48
N GLN A 268 -5.58 -27.08 3.25
CA GLN A 268 -5.72 -25.68 2.86
C GLN A 268 -4.42 -24.91 3.11
N MET A 269 -4.02 -24.08 2.14
CA MET A 269 -2.79 -23.29 2.24
C MET A 269 -2.91 -21.94 1.52
N ALA A 270 -2.42 -20.89 2.19
CA ALA A 270 -2.03 -19.63 1.56
C ALA A 270 -0.50 -19.54 1.56
N TYR A 271 0.09 -19.49 0.36
CA TYR A 271 1.52 -19.35 0.12
C TYR A 271 1.85 -17.88 -0.17
N PHE A 272 2.89 -17.30 0.44
CA PHE A 272 3.28 -15.89 0.29
C PHE A 272 4.70 -15.69 -0.24
N HIS A 273 4.87 -14.70 -1.12
CA HIS A 273 6.18 -14.23 -1.59
C HIS A 273 6.15 -12.70 -1.87
N SER A 274 7.31 -12.06 -1.92
CA SER A 274 7.44 -10.60 -2.05
C SER A 274 8.58 -10.24 -2.98
N ILE A 275 8.42 -9.15 -3.75
CA ILE A 275 9.49 -8.59 -4.59
C ILE A 275 10.75 -8.28 -3.77
N SER A 276 10.60 -8.02 -2.46
CA SER A 276 11.68 -7.90 -1.46
C SER A 276 12.72 -9.02 -1.52
N SER A 277 12.44 -10.18 -2.13
CA SER A 277 13.39 -11.28 -2.32
C SER A 277 14.53 -10.94 -3.29
N ILE A 278 14.31 -10.16 -4.36
CA ILE A 278 15.42 -9.59 -5.14
C ILE A 278 16.03 -8.35 -4.46
N GLY A 279 15.75 -8.17 -3.16
CA GLY A 279 15.81 -6.91 -2.40
C GLY A 279 14.62 -6.01 -2.67
N GLU A 280 13.73 -6.43 -3.57
CA GLU A 280 13.22 -5.56 -4.61
C GLU A 280 12.08 -4.58 -4.12
N GLY A 281 11.81 -4.44 -2.81
CA GLY A 281 10.53 -4.06 -2.13
C GLY A 281 9.96 -2.62 -2.01
N GLY A 282 10.69 -1.52 -2.19
CA GLY A 282 10.30 -0.11 -1.87
C GLY A 282 9.25 0.52 -2.81
N PHE A 283 8.57 -0.36 -3.50
CA PHE A 283 7.59 -0.18 -4.54
C PHE A 283 6.34 -1.06 -4.31
N ARG A 284 6.33 -1.79 -3.19
CA ARG A 284 5.15 -2.37 -2.54
C ARG A 284 4.32 -3.30 -3.42
N ALA A 285 4.91 -4.42 -3.83
CA ALA A 285 4.16 -5.56 -4.35
C ALA A 285 4.67 -6.90 -3.81
N GLY A 286 3.78 -7.88 -3.78
CA GLY A 286 4.01 -9.27 -3.44
C GLY A 286 2.77 -10.06 -3.83
N TYR A 287 2.80 -11.38 -3.73
CA TYR A 287 1.65 -12.20 -4.09
C TYR A 287 1.34 -13.26 -3.04
N MET A 288 0.14 -13.81 -3.14
CA MET A 288 -0.20 -15.09 -2.55
C MET A 288 -0.80 -16.06 -3.56
N GLU A 289 -0.53 -17.36 -3.39
CA GLU A 289 -1.32 -18.44 -4.00
C GLU A 289 -2.25 -19.07 -2.95
N LEU A 290 -3.51 -19.31 -3.35
CA LEU A 290 -4.53 -19.96 -2.52
C LEU A 290 -4.84 -21.38 -3.00
N VAL A 291 -4.28 -22.38 -2.30
CA VAL A 291 -4.37 -23.81 -2.60
C VAL A 291 -5.44 -24.47 -1.72
N ASN A 292 -6.34 -25.24 -2.34
CA ASN A 292 -7.49 -25.91 -1.73
C ASN A 292 -8.46 -24.97 -0.95
N ILE A 293 -8.37 -23.66 -1.22
CA ILE A 293 -9.30 -22.65 -0.75
C ILE A 293 -10.52 -22.59 -1.69
N ASP A 294 -11.71 -22.50 -1.11
CA ASP A 294 -12.99 -22.41 -1.82
C ASP A 294 -13.09 -21.16 -2.72
N ALA A 295 -13.89 -21.23 -3.79
CA ALA A 295 -14.16 -20.12 -4.68
C ALA A 295 -14.89 -18.96 -3.98
N GLU A 296 -15.80 -19.24 -3.04
CA GLU A 296 -16.48 -18.21 -2.26
C GLU A 296 -15.49 -17.45 -1.36
N VAL A 297 -14.56 -18.17 -0.72
CA VAL A 297 -13.49 -17.55 0.09
C VAL A 297 -12.53 -16.71 -0.78
N LYS A 298 -12.22 -17.16 -2.00
CA LYS A 298 -11.43 -16.38 -2.98
C LYS A 298 -12.13 -15.08 -3.41
N HIS A 299 -13.46 -15.06 -3.49
CA HIS A 299 -14.21 -13.83 -3.75
C HIS A 299 -14.10 -12.81 -2.60
N PHE A 300 -14.12 -13.26 -1.34
CA PHE A 300 -13.88 -12.38 -0.19
C PHE A 300 -12.43 -11.87 -0.12
N VAL A 301 -11.45 -12.67 -0.58
CA VAL A 301 -10.05 -12.22 -0.73
C VAL A 301 -9.93 -11.07 -1.72
N ASP A 302 -10.55 -11.19 -2.90
CA ASP A 302 -10.55 -10.12 -3.91
C ASP A 302 -11.29 -8.87 -3.40
N THR A 303 -12.48 -9.05 -2.82
CA THR A 303 -13.27 -7.97 -2.19
C THR A 303 -12.46 -7.17 -1.17
N MET A 304 -11.62 -7.85 -0.39
CA MET A 304 -10.72 -7.22 0.58
C MET A 304 -9.57 -6.43 -0.08
N LEU A 305 -9.11 -6.85 -1.26
CA LEU A 305 -8.13 -6.13 -2.08
C LEU A 305 -8.76 -4.96 -2.87
N CYS A 306 -10.04 -5.02 -3.24
CA CYS A 306 -10.76 -3.88 -3.81
C CYS A 306 -10.73 -2.63 -2.91
N THR A 307 -10.57 -2.80 -1.58
CA THR A 307 -10.38 -1.67 -0.64
C THR A 307 -9.09 -0.88 -0.88
N ASP A 308 -8.16 -1.39 -1.68
CA ASP A 308 -6.92 -0.75 -2.12
C ASP A 308 -7.02 -0.20 -3.56
N ILE A 309 -8.18 -0.37 -4.24
CA ILE A 309 -8.42 -0.31 -5.70
C ILE A 309 -7.54 -1.32 -6.45
N SER A 310 -6.23 -1.08 -6.48
CA SER A 310 -5.23 -1.98 -7.03
C SER A 310 -3.90 -1.78 -6.30
N THR A 311 -3.10 -2.84 -6.20
CA THR A 311 -1.66 -2.70 -5.92
C THR A 311 -1.06 -1.74 -6.96
N SER A 312 -0.04 -0.94 -6.59
CA SER A 312 0.64 -0.03 -7.53
C SER A 312 0.93 -0.76 -8.84
N VAL A 313 0.57 -0.20 -10.00
CA VAL A 313 0.88 -0.82 -11.29
C VAL A 313 2.37 -0.92 -11.45
N MET A 314 3.13 0.11 -11.06
CA MET A 314 4.57 -0.04 -10.91
C MET A 314 4.93 -1.09 -9.85
N GLY A 315 4.19 -1.33 -8.78
CA GLY A 315 4.38 -2.53 -7.94
C GLY A 315 4.20 -3.85 -8.72
N GLN A 316 3.01 -4.05 -9.30
CA GLN A 316 2.54 -5.30 -9.92
C GLN A 316 3.20 -5.61 -11.24
N LEU A 317 3.28 -4.61 -12.14
CA LEU A 317 4.18 -4.64 -13.28
C LEU A 317 5.42 -5.26 -12.77
N VAL A 318 5.96 -4.55 -11.79
CA VAL A 318 7.35 -4.69 -11.67
C VAL A 318 7.61 -6.05 -10.94
N LEU A 319 6.66 -6.71 -10.26
CA LEU A 319 6.80 -8.07 -9.68
C LEU A 319 7.36 -9.15 -10.64
N SER A 320 7.24 -9.01 -11.97
CA SER A 320 7.42 -10.17 -12.84
C SER A 320 8.84 -10.53 -13.36
N LEU A 321 9.92 -9.73 -13.25
CA LEU A 321 11.24 -10.19 -13.79
C LEU A 321 11.87 -11.13 -12.78
N MET A 322 11.55 -10.93 -11.50
CA MET A 322 11.80 -11.86 -10.41
C MET A 322 11.33 -13.29 -10.79
N VAL A 323 10.13 -13.41 -11.36
CA VAL A 323 9.53 -14.71 -11.73
C VAL A 323 9.78 -15.10 -13.20
N ARG A 324 10.17 -14.15 -14.05
CA ARG A 324 10.61 -14.35 -15.44
C ARG A 324 12.01 -13.76 -15.68
N PRO A 325 13.06 -14.32 -15.05
CA PRO A 325 14.43 -13.89 -15.25
C PRO A 325 14.87 -14.10 -16.71
N LEU A 326 16.02 -13.52 -17.06
CA LEU A 326 16.66 -13.73 -18.35
C LEU A 326 17.17 -15.18 -18.51
N LYS A 327 17.34 -15.59 -19.77
CA LYS A 327 17.78 -16.93 -20.17
C LYS A 327 19.08 -16.88 -20.97
N PRO A 328 19.89 -17.95 -21.00
CA PRO A 328 21.06 -18.04 -21.85
C PRO A 328 20.70 -17.79 -23.33
N GLY A 329 21.19 -16.68 -23.88
CA GLY A 329 20.87 -16.19 -25.22
C GLY A 329 20.34 -14.76 -25.23
N ASP A 330 19.71 -14.30 -24.14
CA ASP A 330 19.26 -12.91 -24.01
C ASP A 330 20.48 -11.97 -23.85
N PRO A 331 20.58 -10.85 -24.60
CA PRO A 331 21.75 -9.96 -24.58
C PRO A 331 22.20 -9.47 -23.19
N SER A 332 21.26 -9.23 -22.27
CA SER A 332 21.52 -8.73 -20.92
C SER A 332 21.77 -9.86 -19.91
N TYR A 333 21.70 -11.13 -20.33
CA TYR A 333 21.78 -12.30 -19.44
C TYR A 333 23.08 -12.38 -18.65
N CYS A 334 24.22 -12.09 -19.28
CA CYS A 334 25.53 -12.16 -18.63
C CYS A 334 25.60 -11.19 -17.45
N THR A 335 25.31 -9.91 -17.68
CA THR A 335 25.30 -8.86 -16.66
C THR A 335 24.33 -9.20 -15.52
N TYR A 336 23.10 -9.60 -15.84
CA TYR A 336 22.10 -9.99 -14.82
C TYR A 336 22.55 -11.20 -13.98
N THR A 337 23.22 -12.17 -14.60
CA THR A 337 23.75 -13.36 -13.92
C THR A 337 24.95 -13.01 -13.03
N GLU A 338 25.80 -12.08 -13.48
CA GLU A 338 26.92 -11.55 -12.69
C GLU A 338 26.43 -10.73 -11.49
N GLU A 339 25.41 -9.87 -11.67
CA GLU A 339 24.74 -9.14 -10.59
C GLU A 339 24.14 -10.10 -9.54
N LYS A 340 23.37 -11.12 -9.97
CA LYS A 340 22.78 -12.11 -9.03
C LYS A 340 23.86 -12.91 -8.29
N LYS A 341 24.97 -13.22 -8.96
CA LYS A 341 26.11 -13.94 -8.39
C LYS A 341 26.88 -13.11 -7.37
N ASP A 342 27.14 -11.83 -7.63
CA ASP A 342 27.82 -10.93 -6.70
C ASP A 342 27.02 -10.72 -5.40
N ILE A 343 25.70 -10.55 -5.52
CA ILE A 343 24.77 -10.52 -4.38
C ILE A 343 24.90 -11.80 -3.54
N ALA A 344 24.83 -12.98 -4.17
CA ALA A 344 24.94 -14.26 -3.46
C ALA A 344 26.33 -14.50 -2.84
N GLN A 345 27.41 -14.08 -3.52
CA GLN A 345 28.77 -14.21 -3.01
C GLN A 345 29.06 -13.25 -1.85
N THR A 346 28.59 -12.00 -1.95
CA THR A 346 28.65 -11.01 -0.87
C THR A 346 27.92 -11.53 0.36
N LEU A 347 26.71 -12.08 0.20
CA LEU A 347 25.91 -12.61 1.30
C LEU A 347 26.57 -13.82 1.99
N ARG A 348 27.11 -14.78 1.22
CA ARG A 348 27.87 -15.93 1.74
C ARG A 348 29.15 -15.49 2.49
N ARG A 349 29.88 -14.50 1.97
CA ARG A 349 31.05 -13.88 2.63
C ARG A 349 30.65 -13.23 3.95
N ASN A 350 29.60 -12.41 3.92
CA ASN A 350 29.09 -11.66 5.06
C ASN A 350 28.59 -12.55 6.20
N CYS A 351 27.83 -13.61 5.88
CA CYS A 351 27.39 -14.60 6.85
C CYS A 351 28.58 -15.17 7.63
N ARG A 352 29.58 -15.70 6.92
CA ARG A 352 30.76 -16.33 7.53
C ARG A 352 31.57 -15.34 8.35
N ARG A 353 31.76 -14.11 7.84
CA ARG A 353 32.52 -13.05 8.50
C ARG A 353 31.84 -12.52 9.78
N ALA A 354 30.53 -12.31 9.75
CA ALA A 354 29.78 -11.89 10.93
C ALA A 354 29.75 -13.00 12.00
N CYS A 355 29.52 -14.26 11.61
CA CYS A 355 29.62 -15.38 12.55
C CYS A 355 31.02 -15.51 13.16
N GLU A 356 32.09 -15.32 12.39
CA GLU A 356 33.47 -15.31 12.90
C GLU A 356 33.67 -14.23 13.97
N VAL A 357 33.37 -12.96 13.66
CA VAL A 357 33.60 -11.85 14.60
C VAL A 357 32.73 -11.98 15.86
N LEU A 358 31.45 -12.33 15.71
CA LEU A 358 30.50 -12.36 16.82
C LEU A 358 30.78 -13.50 17.81
N ASN A 359 31.21 -14.68 17.36
CA ASN A 359 31.59 -15.77 18.27
C ASN A 359 32.94 -15.53 19.00
N ASN A 360 33.72 -14.53 18.59
CA ASN A 360 34.92 -14.10 19.30
C ASN A 360 34.63 -13.04 20.40
N LEU A 361 33.39 -12.61 20.59
CA LEU A 361 33.01 -11.66 21.64
C LEU A 361 32.61 -12.39 22.95
N PRO A 362 33.13 -12.00 24.13
CA PRO A 362 32.88 -12.71 25.39
C PRO A 362 31.40 -12.81 25.79
N GLY A 363 30.81 -14.01 25.67
CA GLY A 363 29.40 -14.22 26.02
C GLY A 363 28.41 -13.87 24.91
N VAL A 364 28.89 -13.65 23.67
CA VAL A 364 28.07 -13.70 22.46
C VAL A 364 28.21 -15.07 21.81
N SER A 365 27.15 -15.54 21.15
CA SER A 365 27.20 -16.72 20.27
C SER A 365 26.31 -16.50 19.05
N CYS A 366 26.77 -16.91 17.88
CA CYS A 366 26.04 -16.80 16.63
C CYS A 366 26.17 -18.10 15.82
N GLU A 367 25.06 -18.77 15.59
CA GLU A 367 25.03 -19.94 14.72
C GLU A 367 25.21 -19.52 13.25
N THR A 368 25.79 -20.40 12.44
CA THR A 368 25.84 -20.20 10.99
C THR A 368 24.51 -20.63 10.39
N VAL A 369 23.86 -19.70 9.72
CA VAL A 369 22.57 -19.90 9.03
C VAL A 369 22.75 -20.65 7.71
N LEU A 370 21.68 -21.31 7.23
CA LEU A 370 21.69 -22.02 5.95
C LEU A 370 21.18 -21.16 4.80
N ALA A 371 20.31 -20.19 5.09
CA ALA A 371 19.67 -19.31 4.14
C ALA A 371 19.17 -18.00 4.77
N GLY A 372 18.58 -17.11 3.97
CA GLY A 372 17.93 -15.87 4.44
C GLY A 372 18.74 -14.62 4.12
N ILE A 373 18.54 -13.55 4.90
CA ILE A 373 19.37 -12.33 4.86
C ILE A 373 19.76 -11.83 6.27
N TYR A 374 19.47 -12.61 7.31
CA TYR A 374 19.64 -12.23 8.70
C TYR A 374 20.50 -13.23 9.47
N LEU A 375 21.20 -12.74 10.50
CA LEU A 375 21.67 -13.54 11.63
C LEU A 375 20.86 -13.22 12.88
N TYR A 376 20.85 -14.15 13.83
CA TYR A 376 20.12 -14.03 15.09
C TYR A 376 20.99 -14.30 16.34
N PRO A 377 22.07 -13.53 16.60
CA PRO A 377 23.00 -13.82 17.70
C PRO A 377 22.33 -13.79 19.08
N CYS A 378 22.85 -14.62 19.98
CA CYS A 378 22.55 -14.64 21.40
C CYS A 378 23.64 -13.89 22.17
N VAL A 379 23.26 -13.06 23.13
CA VAL A 379 24.17 -12.32 24.02
C VAL A 379 23.77 -12.51 25.49
N ASN A 380 24.78 -12.82 26.32
CA ASN A 380 24.68 -12.81 27.77
C ASN A 380 24.77 -11.36 28.25
N VAL A 381 23.64 -10.75 28.61
CA VAL A 381 23.60 -9.29 28.84
C VAL A 381 24.22 -8.93 30.19
N PRO A 382 25.20 -8.00 30.26
CA PRO A 382 25.90 -7.67 31.50
C PRO A 382 25.00 -7.21 32.64
N THR A 383 25.37 -7.51 33.88
CA THR A 383 24.61 -7.18 35.10
C THR A 383 24.30 -5.68 35.23
N ALA A 384 25.17 -4.80 34.71
CA ALA A 384 24.92 -3.35 34.66
C ALA A 384 23.73 -3.01 33.75
N VAL A 385 23.66 -3.62 32.56
CA VAL A 385 22.56 -3.46 31.59
C VAL A 385 21.27 -4.09 32.14
N MET A 386 21.35 -5.26 32.79
CA MET A 386 20.20 -5.85 33.47
C MET A 386 19.65 -4.95 34.59
N LYS A 387 20.52 -4.29 35.36
CA LYS A 387 20.09 -3.29 36.35
C LYS A 387 19.43 -2.08 35.69
N GLN A 388 20.05 -1.50 34.64
CA GLN A 388 19.43 -0.41 33.88
C GLN A 388 18.04 -0.80 33.35
N ALA A 389 17.88 -2.04 32.89
CA ALA A 389 16.62 -2.58 32.36
C ALA A 389 15.53 -2.68 33.44
N MET A 390 15.88 -3.14 34.65
CA MET A 390 14.97 -3.12 35.82
C MET A 390 14.58 -1.69 36.21
N ASP A 391 15.56 -0.79 36.32
CA ASP A 391 15.34 0.62 36.70
C ASP A 391 14.45 1.35 35.65
N LYS A 392 14.66 1.07 34.36
CA LYS A 392 13.88 1.62 33.22
C LYS A 392 12.57 0.88 32.91
N ARG A 393 12.32 -0.28 33.53
CA ARG A 393 11.19 -1.20 33.26
C ARG A 393 11.04 -1.63 31.79
N VAL A 394 12.14 -2.05 31.18
CA VAL A 394 12.20 -2.58 29.81
C VAL A 394 13.03 -3.86 29.77
N GLU A 395 13.00 -4.62 28.67
CA GLU A 395 13.84 -5.82 28.51
C GLU A 395 15.32 -5.47 28.33
N ALA A 396 16.23 -6.26 28.91
CA ALA A 396 17.66 -5.94 28.87
C ALA A 396 18.28 -6.10 27.47
N GLY A 397 17.74 -6.99 26.63
CA GLY A 397 18.07 -7.05 25.19
C GLY A 397 17.71 -5.77 24.44
N ALA A 398 16.57 -5.15 24.77
CA ALA A 398 16.19 -3.85 24.21
C ALA A 398 17.11 -2.72 24.70
N VAL A 399 17.57 -2.76 25.95
CA VAL A 399 18.60 -1.80 26.43
C VAL A 399 19.93 -2.02 25.71
N TYR A 400 20.38 -3.27 25.53
CA TYR A 400 21.61 -3.59 24.78
C TYR A 400 21.56 -3.07 23.34
N CYS A 401 20.47 -3.35 22.61
CA CYS A 401 20.30 -2.89 21.22
C CYS A 401 20.18 -1.36 21.15
N ALA A 402 19.44 -0.76 22.08
CA ALA A 402 19.35 0.70 22.18
C ALA A 402 20.70 1.34 22.52
N GLN A 403 21.55 0.70 23.34
CA GLN A 403 22.92 1.16 23.65
C GLN A 403 23.89 0.94 22.50
N LEU A 404 23.82 -0.16 21.74
CA LEU A 404 24.66 -0.39 20.54
C LEU A 404 24.36 0.61 19.42
N LEU A 405 23.06 0.77 19.14
CA LEU A 405 22.56 1.83 18.27
C LEU A 405 23.19 3.15 18.68
N THR A 406 23.17 3.38 19.99
CA THR A 406 23.62 4.60 20.63
C THR A 406 25.15 4.69 20.51
N GLU A 407 25.96 4.07 21.34
CA GLU A 407 27.43 4.21 21.39
C GLU A 407 28.20 4.18 20.06
N GLN A 408 27.71 3.53 19.01
CA GLN A 408 28.45 3.38 17.75
C GLN A 408 27.63 3.71 16.48
N ALA A 409 26.40 4.22 16.60
CA ALA A 409 25.50 4.41 15.46
C ALA A 409 25.24 3.13 14.63
N VAL A 410 25.05 1.96 15.28
CA VAL A 410 24.77 0.67 14.61
C VAL A 410 23.41 0.10 15.05
N LEU A 411 22.41 0.11 14.17
CA LEU A 411 21.08 -0.38 14.50
C LEU A 411 20.93 -1.89 14.31
N VAL A 412 20.54 -2.59 15.39
CA VAL A 412 20.18 -4.02 15.40
C VAL A 412 18.83 -4.21 16.08
N GLY A 413 18.10 -5.26 15.69
CA GLY A 413 16.72 -5.48 16.14
C GLY A 413 16.68 -6.34 17.41
N PRO A 414 16.16 -5.85 18.55
CA PRO A 414 16.02 -6.69 19.73
C PRO A 414 15.03 -7.83 19.50
N SER A 415 15.32 -9.01 20.06
CA SER A 415 14.30 -10.04 20.25
C SER A 415 13.38 -9.66 21.41
N CYS A 416 12.07 -9.88 21.25
CA CYS A 416 11.16 -10.08 22.39
C CYS A 416 11.09 -11.59 22.67
N SER A 417 11.00 -12.00 23.93
CA SER A 417 10.89 -13.41 24.32
C SER A 417 9.88 -13.61 25.44
N HIS A 418 8.90 -14.51 25.26
CA HIS A 418 7.78 -14.67 26.19
C HIS A 418 8.11 -15.58 27.39
N GLY A 419 9.02 -15.13 28.26
CA GLY A 419 9.46 -15.90 29.42
C GLY A 419 10.02 -15.07 30.58
N PRO A 420 10.28 -15.72 31.74
CA PRO A 420 10.99 -15.09 32.85
C PRO A 420 12.45 -14.78 32.43
N PRO A 421 13.07 -13.69 32.94
CA PRO A 421 14.42 -13.29 32.51
C PRO A 421 15.49 -14.36 32.76
N THR A 422 16.07 -14.89 31.68
CA THR A 422 17.12 -15.92 31.71
C THR A 422 18.54 -15.35 31.81
N GLY A 423 18.71 -14.04 31.55
CA GLY A 423 20.02 -13.39 31.39
C GLY A 423 20.58 -13.46 29.96
N THR A 424 20.00 -14.29 29.10
CA THR A 424 20.37 -14.46 27.69
C THR A 424 19.32 -13.80 26.80
N TYR A 425 19.72 -12.91 25.90
CA TYR A 425 18.82 -12.22 24.96
C TYR A 425 19.33 -12.39 23.54
N HIS A 426 18.45 -12.27 22.54
CA HIS A 426 18.86 -12.30 21.14
C HIS A 426 18.73 -10.91 20.50
N PHE A 427 19.45 -10.70 19.40
CA PHE A 427 19.20 -9.61 18.47
C PHE A 427 19.26 -10.11 17.02
N ARG A 428 18.71 -9.35 16.08
CA ARG A 428 18.74 -9.62 14.64
C ARG A 428 19.59 -8.57 13.93
N LEU A 429 20.43 -9.02 13.01
CA LEU A 429 21.20 -8.16 12.12
C LEU A 429 21.14 -8.67 10.67
N CYS A 430 21.01 -7.76 9.72
CA CYS A 430 21.02 -8.01 8.28
C CYS A 430 22.46 -8.19 7.79
N ILE A 431 22.67 -9.19 6.95
CA ILE A 431 23.97 -9.51 6.34
C ILE A 431 23.99 -9.26 4.83
N LEU A 432 22.89 -8.76 4.24
CA LEU A 432 22.85 -8.41 2.81
C LEU A 432 23.20 -6.93 2.58
N ILE A 433 24.44 -6.57 2.91
CA ILE A 433 24.99 -5.22 2.79
C ILE A 433 26.39 -5.27 2.15
N PRO A 434 26.97 -4.14 1.68
CA PRO A 434 28.36 -4.12 1.23
C PRO A 434 29.31 -4.61 2.34
N SER A 435 30.27 -5.47 1.99
CA SER A 435 31.09 -6.18 2.99
C SER A 435 32.03 -5.26 3.77
N ASP A 436 32.46 -4.15 3.18
CA ASP A 436 33.21 -3.07 3.82
C ASP A 436 32.36 -2.35 4.89
N VAL A 437 31.09 -2.08 4.58
CA VAL A 437 30.11 -1.54 5.55
C VAL A 437 29.84 -2.55 6.67
N LEU A 438 29.82 -3.85 6.36
CA LEU A 438 29.70 -4.89 7.38
C LEU A 438 30.94 -5.01 8.27
N ASP A 439 32.15 -4.98 7.71
CA ASP A 439 33.39 -5.06 8.51
C ASP A 439 33.54 -3.85 9.46
N GLU A 440 33.12 -2.65 9.03
CA GLU A 440 33.02 -1.49 9.94
C GLU A 440 31.91 -1.67 11.00
N ALA A 441 30.72 -2.16 10.62
CA ALA A 441 29.65 -2.43 11.57
C ALA A 441 30.03 -3.50 12.61
N LEU A 442 30.73 -4.56 12.20
CA LEU A 442 31.27 -5.60 13.08
C LEU A 442 32.40 -5.05 13.97
N SER A 443 33.26 -4.19 13.43
CA SER A 443 34.29 -3.49 14.20
C SER A 443 33.69 -2.55 15.25
N ARG A 444 32.60 -1.87 14.93
CA ARG A 444 31.78 -1.09 15.87
C ARG A 444 31.12 -1.96 16.93
N ILE A 445 30.48 -3.07 16.55
CA ILE A 445 29.89 -4.04 17.49
C ILE A 445 30.96 -4.61 18.44
N GLN A 446 32.17 -4.89 17.95
CA GLN A 446 33.29 -5.35 18.77
C GLN A 446 33.76 -4.27 19.75
N LYS A 447 33.96 -3.02 19.28
CA LYS A 447 34.27 -1.86 20.14
C LYS A 447 33.19 -1.69 21.22
N PHE A 448 31.92 -1.67 20.84
CA PHE A 448 30.77 -1.57 21.74
C PHE A 448 30.74 -2.69 22.78
N HIS A 449 30.90 -3.95 22.35
CA HIS A 449 30.81 -5.07 23.29
C HIS A 449 31.97 -5.07 24.29
N GLN A 450 33.12 -4.52 23.90
CA GLN A 450 34.26 -4.27 24.79
C GLN A 450 34.02 -3.03 25.68
N SER A 451 33.47 -1.94 25.15
CA SER A 451 33.06 -0.74 25.91
C SER A 451 31.80 -0.93 26.73
N LEU A 452 31.03 -2.02 26.60
CA LEU A 452 29.90 -2.30 27.49
C LEU A 452 30.34 -2.79 28.88
N LEU A 453 31.64 -3.00 29.05
CA LEU A 453 32.30 -3.09 30.34
C LEU A 453 32.62 -1.67 30.92
N GLU A 454 32.50 -0.59 30.10
CA GLU A 454 32.98 0.81 30.29
C GLU A 454 32.25 1.92 29.37
N SER A 455 30.90 2.09 29.34
CA SER A 455 30.05 2.84 28.30
C SER A 455 29.96 4.41 28.34
N ASP A 456 29.33 5.27 27.49
CA ASP A 456 28.15 5.40 26.52
C ASP A 456 28.42 6.60 25.47
N PRO A 457 27.58 7.28 24.58
CA PRO A 457 26.34 7.02 23.73
C PRO A 457 26.11 7.72 22.27
N THR A 458 25.00 7.39 21.54
CA THR A 458 24.18 7.94 20.32
C THR A 458 24.60 7.85 18.79
N SER A 459 23.82 7.54 17.68
CA SER A 459 22.50 6.86 17.28
C SER A 459 21.97 7.03 15.77
N SER A 460 21.50 6.00 14.94
CA SER A 460 20.38 5.98 13.84
C SER A 460 20.21 4.80 12.73
N VAL A 461 19.52 4.89 11.51
CA VAL A 461 18.58 3.88 10.78
C VAL A 461 18.49 3.72 9.15
N LEU A 462 17.92 2.60 8.54
CA LEU A 462 17.19 2.32 7.17
C LEU A 462 17.94 1.84 5.80
N ASP A 463 17.51 1.41 4.51
CA ASP A 463 16.37 1.26 3.44
C ASP A 463 16.78 0.45 2.02
N MET A 464 16.00 0.41 0.86
CA MET A 464 15.80 -0.75 -0.18
C MET A 464 16.12 -0.99 -1.78
N ALA A 465 15.35 -0.65 -2.89
CA ALA A 465 14.79 -1.63 -3.99
C ALA A 465 14.53 -1.44 -5.63
N GLY A 466 13.63 -2.21 -6.39
CA GLY A 466 13.47 -2.46 -7.92
C GLY A 466 12.69 -3.80 -8.38
N ARG A 467 12.27 -4.20 -9.67
CA ARG A 467 11.43 -5.47 -10.08
C ARG A 467 11.47 -6.36 -11.52
N THR A 468 10.78 -6.64 -12.75
CA THR A 468 9.66 -6.22 -13.82
C THR A 468 8.71 -7.19 -14.81
N THR A 469 7.45 -6.88 -15.31
CA THR A 469 6.20 -7.55 -16.04
C THR A 469 6.26 -8.72 -17.18
N PRO A 470 5.28 -9.18 -18.13
CA PRO A 470 3.87 -8.81 -18.65
C PRO A 470 2.80 -9.62 -19.52
N ALA A 471 1.64 -8.96 -19.89
CA ALA A 471 0.30 -9.41 -20.40
C ALA A 471 -0.28 -8.92 -21.79
N ALA A 472 -1.63 -8.96 -21.92
CA ALA A 472 -2.60 -8.36 -22.88
C ALA A 472 -4.00 -8.29 -22.17
N GLN A 473 -5.15 -7.77 -22.65
CA GLN A 473 -5.65 -7.19 -23.93
C GLN A 473 -6.85 -6.21 -23.66
N THR A 474 -7.52 -5.63 -24.68
CA THR A 474 -8.32 -4.38 -24.58
C THR A 474 -9.86 -4.46 -24.40
N ARG A 475 -10.39 -3.51 -23.60
CA ARG A 475 -11.79 -3.20 -23.21
C ARG A 475 -11.89 -1.70 -22.83
N ILE A 476 -13.07 -1.08 -22.73
CA ILE A 476 -13.22 0.34 -22.30
C ILE A 476 -13.85 0.45 -20.89
N ASP A 477 -13.21 1.17 -19.98
CA ASP A 477 -13.71 1.44 -18.62
C ASP A 477 -13.91 2.95 -18.39
N LEU A 478 -15.15 3.37 -18.09
CA LEU A 478 -15.49 4.74 -17.65
C LEU A 478 -16.07 4.76 -16.22
N ALA A 479 -15.96 3.66 -15.45
CA ALA A 479 -16.40 3.58 -14.06
C ALA A 479 -15.27 3.93 -13.07
N SER A 480 -14.02 3.61 -13.45
CA SER A 480 -12.80 3.66 -12.62
C SER A 480 -12.35 5.07 -12.21
N GLY A 481 -12.61 6.08 -13.06
CA GLY A 481 -12.06 7.44 -12.88
C GLY A 481 -10.61 7.60 -13.37
N ASP A 482 -10.07 6.62 -14.10
CA ASP A 482 -8.68 6.60 -14.55
C ASP A 482 -8.52 7.14 -15.99
N PRO A 483 -7.92 8.34 -16.18
CA PRO A 483 -7.80 8.97 -17.48
C PRO A 483 -6.84 8.23 -18.42
N HIS A 484 -5.85 7.50 -17.90
CA HIS A 484 -4.91 6.77 -18.75
C HIS A 484 -5.56 5.55 -19.37
N SER A 485 -6.31 4.74 -18.61
CA SER A 485 -7.10 3.63 -19.17
C SER A 485 -8.15 4.06 -20.21
N ALA A 486 -8.52 5.34 -20.22
CA ALA A 486 -9.47 5.93 -21.14
C ALA A 486 -8.80 6.77 -22.25
N GLY A 487 -7.47 6.71 -22.41
CA GLY A 487 -6.74 7.25 -23.56
C GLY A 487 -6.22 8.69 -23.43
N ILE A 488 -6.18 9.28 -22.22
CA ILE A 488 -5.45 10.54 -21.98
C ILE A 488 -3.94 10.25 -21.88
N ALA A 489 -3.14 10.96 -22.70
CA ALA A 489 -1.69 10.85 -22.66
C ALA A 489 -1.10 11.41 -21.34
N PRO A 490 -0.04 10.80 -20.80
CA PRO A 490 0.65 11.31 -19.61
C PRO A 490 1.52 12.53 -19.91
N VAL A 491 1.68 13.39 -18.89
CA VAL A 491 2.50 14.60 -18.95
C VAL A 491 3.97 14.23 -19.12
N SER A 492 4.60 14.74 -20.18
CA SER A 492 5.93 14.30 -20.62
C SER A 492 7.02 14.60 -19.60
N PHE A 493 7.03 15.81 -19.03
CA PHE A 493 7.99 16.22 -17.99
C PHE A 493 7.97 15.26 -16.79
N LEU A 494 6.78 14.87 -16.32
CA LEU A 494 6.62 13.95 -15.19
C LEU A 494 7.24 12.58 -15.53
N ARG A 495 6.87 12.01 -16.69
CA ARG A 495 7.40 10.71 -17.12
C ARG A 495 8.90 10.72 -17.36
N GLN A 496 9.44 11.77 -17.97
CA GLN A 496 10.87 11.94 -18.22
C GLN A 496 11.66 11.98 -16.90
N VAL A 497 11.25 12.80 -15.92
CA VAL A 497 11.92 12.90 -14.62
C VAL A 497 11.88 11.55 -13.89
N LEU A 498 10.72 10.89 -13.83
CA LEU A 498 10.60 9.59 -13.17
C LEU A 498 11.42 8.49 -13.86
N ALA A 499 11.56 8.51 -15.19
CA ALA A 499 12.39 7.56 -15.93
C ALA A 499 13.89 7.72 -15.60
N VAL A 500 14.39 8.96 -15.54
CA VAL A 500 15.77 9.24 -15.09
C VAL A 500 15.98 8.81 -13.64
N CYS A 501 15.02 9.07 -12.74
CA CYS A 501 15.10 8.60 -11.36
C CYS A 501 15.13 7.06 -11.23
N LEU A 502 14.49 6.33 -12.16
CA LEU A 502 14.51 4.87 -12.20
C LEU A 502 15.82 4.30 -12.76
N TYR A 503 16.42 4.96 -13.74
CA TYR A 503 17.69 4.59 -14.37
C TYR A 503 18.64 5.80 -14.48
N PRO A 504 19.42 6.10 -13.41
CA PRO A 504 20.19 7.35 -13.30
C PRO A 504 21.27 7.59 -14.35
N ASP A 505 21.69 6.59 -15.13
CA ASP A 505 22.64 6.78 -16.25
C ASP A 505 22.10 7.80 -17.27
N LEU A 506 20.76 7.95 -17.37
CA LEU A 506 20.08 8.95 -18.20
C LEU A 506 20.35 10.41 -17.77
N LEU A 507 20.97 10.66 -16.61
CA LEU A 507 21.49 12.00 -16.25
C LEU A 507 22.55 12.51 -17.24
N GLN A 508 23.22 11.59 -17.96
CA GLN A 508 24.21 11.92 -18.99
C GLN A 508 23.60 12.04 -20.40
N ASP A 509 22.29 11.80 -20.57
CA ASP A 509 21.63 11.90 -21.87
C ASP A 509 21.32 13.37 -22.23
N GLU A 510 22.05 13.92 -23.20
CA GLU A 510 21.86 15.29 -23.67
C GLU A 510 20.53 15.49 -24.44
N ASN A 511 19.86 14.41 -24.86
CA ASN A 511 18.53 14.48 -25.47
C ASN A 511 17.42 14.82 -24.44
N LEU A 512 17.68 14.62 -23.14
CA LEU A 512 16.73 14.96 -22.09
C LEU A 512 16.91 16.42 -21.61
N PRO A 513 15.81 17.17 -21.43
CA PRO A 513 15.85 18.56 -20.99
C PRO A 513 16.67 18.80 -19.72
N LEU A 514 17.32 19.96 -19.63
CA LEU A 514 18.22 20.26 -18.51
C LEU A 514 17.48 20.34 -17.18
N ASP A 515 16.27 20.89 -17.16
CA ASP A 515 15.37 20.96 -16.01
C ASP A 515 14.84 19.57 -15.59
N VAL A 516 14.57 18.67 -16.55
CA VAL A 516 14.27 17.26 -16.28
C VAL A 516 15.43 16.61 -15.53
N ARG A 517 16.66 16.72 -16.05
CA ARG A 517 17.83 16.08 -15.45
C ARG A 517 18.22 16.70 -14.10
N GLN A 518 18.06 18.02 -13.94
CA GLN A 518 18.23 18.71 -12.65
C GLN A 518 17.19 18.28 -11.61
N ARG A 519 15.90 18.19 -11.97
CA ARG A 519 14.85 17.72 -11.05
C ARG A 519 15.06 16.24 -10.68
N ALA A 520 15.47 15.41 -11.64
CA ALA A 520 15.78 14.01 -11.38
C ALA A 520 16.98 13.84 -10.43
N GLN A 521 18.07 14.59 -10.63
CA GLN A 521 19.19 14.63 -9.69
C GLN A 521 18.74 15.06 -8.30
N GLN A 522 17.94 16.13 -8.19
CA GLN A 522 17.41 16.63 -6.92
C GLN A 522 16.60 15.55 -6.16
N PHE A 523 15.78 14.75 -6.86
CA PHE A 523 15.09 13.63 -6.23
C PHE A 523 16.03 12.49 -5.84
N LEU A 524 17.04 12.20 -6.65
CA LEU A 524 18.05 11.20 -6.31
C LEU A 524 18.87 11.64 -5.08
N ASP A 525 19.18 12.91 -4.93
CA ASP A 525 19.83 13.49 -3.73
C ASP A 525 18.93 13.39 -2.47
N PHE A 526 17.61 13.41 -2.64
CA PHE A 526 16.65 13.17 -1.56
C PHE A 526 16.46 11.68 -1.24
N CYS A 527 16.75 10.79 -2.20
CA CYS A 527 16.68 9.35 -2.02
C CYS A 527 17.98 8.85 -1.40
N PRO A 528 17.95 8.16 -0.26
CA PRO A 528 19.15 7.55 0.29
C PRO A 528 19.91 6.67 -0.72
N LYS A 529 21.23 6.91 -0.81
CA LYS A 529 22.16 6.32 -1.80
C LYS A 529 21.74 6.53 -3.28
N GLY A 530 20.92 7.51 -3.62
CA GLY A 530 20.59 7.84 -5.01
C GLY A 530 19.71 6.79 -5.70
N SER A 531 18.78 6.16 -4.98
CA SER A 531 17.88 5.16 -5.57
C SER A 531 16.42 5.37 -5.15
N VAL A 532 15.54 5.66 -6.11
CA VAL A 532 14.06 5.59 -5.90
C VAL A 532 13.54 4.19 -5.64
N GLY A 533 14.44 3.23 -5.56
CA GLY A 533 14.18 1.92 -5.00
C GLY A 533 13.85 1.95 -3.53
N VAL A 534 14.56 2.74 -2.74
CA VAL A 534 14.62 2.57 -1.29
C VAL A 534 13.25 2.73 -0.61
N TYR A 535 13.02 2.12 0.56
CA TYR A 535 11.94 2.58 1.44
C TYR A 535 12.07 4.10 1.63
N SER A 536 10.94 4.78 1.74
CA SER A 536 10.88 6.19 2.10
C SER A 536 11.60 6.43 3.42
N SER A 537 12.51 7.42 3.42
CA SER A 537 13.37 7.78 4.56
C SER A 537 12.62 8.17 5.84
N SER A 538 11.31 8.34 5.75
CA SER A 538 10.36 8.40 6.85
C SER A 538 9.06 7.70 6.47
N ALA A 539 8.41 7.07 7.47
CA ALA A 539 7.13 6.37 7.33
C ALA A 539 5.93 7.29 7.01
N VAL A 540 6.08 8.61 7.18
CA VAL A 540 5.07 9.61 6.73
C VAL A 540 5.40 10.24 5.37
N GLY A 541 6.50 9.83 4.73
CA GLY A 541 7.00 10.41 3.47
C GLY A 541 8.31 11.19 3.65
N MET A 542 9.03 11.38 2.53
CA MET A 542 10.34 12.03 2.50
C MET A 542 10.24 13.50 2.94
N PRO A 543 11.01 13.95 3.96
CA PRO A 543 10.85 15.29 4.55
C PRO A 543 10.91 16.46 3.54
N ASN A 544 11.77 16.35 2.52
CA ASN A 544 11.88 17.36 1.47
C ASN A 544 10.61 17.42 0.61
N VAL A 545 9.98 16.29 0.27
CA VAL A 545 8.69 16.28 -0.46
C VAL A 545 7.58 16.84 0.42
N LEU A 546 7.52 16.49 1.71
CA LEU A 546 6.54 17.05 2.65
C LEU A 546 6.67 18.58 2.76
N LYS A 547 7.90 19.12 2.78
CA LYS A 547 8.16 20.57 2.71
C LYS A 547 7.68 21.19 1.41
N GLN A 548 7.95 20.55 0.28
CA GLN A 548 7.52 21.01 -1.04
C GLN A 548 5.98 21.02 -1.19
N ILE A 549 5.26 20.10 -0.55
CA ILE A 549 3.79 20.10 -0.47
C ILE A 549 3.30 21.22 0.46
N ALA A 550 3.92 21.44 1.62
CA ALA A 550 3.55 22.54 2.52
C ALA A 550 3.70 23.92 1.84
N GLU A 551 4.77 24.13 1.07
CA GLU A 551 4.96 25.35 0.27
C GLU A 551 3.89 25.49 -0.81
N PHE A 552 3.48 24.40 -1.48
CA PHE A 552 2.34 24.43 -2.41
C PHE A 552 1.04 24.84 -1.73
N ILE A 553 0.68 24.21 -0.60
CA ILE A 553 -0.54 24.52 0.14
C ILE A 553 -0.55 26.00 0.56
N CYS A 554 0.59 26.50 1.05
CA CYS A 554 0.75 27.92 1.42
C CYS A 554 0.51 28.86 0.22
N ARG A 555 1.03 28.54 -0.97
CA ARG A 555 0.77 29.33 -2.20
C ARG A 555 -0.70 29.24 -2.65
N ARG A 556 -1.26 28.02 -2.69
CA ARG A 556 -2.67 27.75 -3.06
C ARG A 556 -3.63 28.52 -2.16
N ASP A 557 -3.40 28.48 -0.85
CA ASP A 557 -4.28 29.07 0.15
C ASP A 557 -4.00 30.57 0.38
N GLY A 558 -3.22 31.22 -0.49
CA GLY A 558 -3.03 32.68 -0.49
C GLY A 558 -2.09 33.22 0.60
N GLY A 559 -1.15 32.41 1.07
CA GLY A 559 -0.20 32.74 2.15
C GLY A 559 -0.57 32.13 3.51
N VAL A 560 -1.67 31.38 3.60
CA VAL A 560 -2.05 30.62 4.81
C VAL A 560 -1.06 29.46 5.02
N ALA A 561 -0.19 29.61 6.03
CA ALA A 561 0.90 28.68 6.29
C ALA A 561 0.47 27.20 6.43
N ALA A 562 1.36 26.30 6.04
CA ALA A 562 1.28 24.86 6.24
C ALA A 562 2.54 24.39 6.96
N ASP A 563 2.43 23.40 7.85
CA ASP A 563 3.57 22.80 8.53
C ASP A 563 3.87 21.43 7.90
N PRO A 564 5.09 21.19 7.37
CA PRO A 564 5.49 19.88 6.82
C PRO A 564 5.31 18.72 7.82
N ASN A 565 5.43 18.97 9.13
CA ASN A 565 5.27 17.97 10.19
C ASN A 565 3.82 17.49 10.39
N ASN A 566 2.87 18.26 9.86
CA ASN A 566 1.44 17.95 9.85
C ASN A 566 0.98 17.30 8.52
N ILE A 567 1.89 17.05 7.57
CA ILE A 567 1.55 16.40 6.30
C ILE A 567 2.00 14.93 6.35
N ILE A 568 1.10 14.03 5.95
CA ILE A 568 1.34 12.58 5.93
C ILE A 568 1.03 12.05 4.52
N PHE A 569 2.01 11.41 3.90
CA PHE A 569 1.88 10.75 2.59
C PHE A 569 1.65 9.24 2.75
N ASN A 570 0.77 8.67 1.91
CA ASN A 570 0.53 7.23 1.77
C ASN A 570 0.25 6.84 0.31
N SER A 571 0.01 5.55 0.07
CA SER A 571 -0.26 4.95 -1.25
C SER A 571 -1.65 5.29 -1.82
N GLY A 572 -2.05 6.57 -1.78
CA GLY A 572 -3.37 7.07 -2.16
C GLY A 572 -4.28 7.38 -0.97
N THR A 573 -5.33 8.17 -1.23
CA THR A 573 -6.26 8.68 -0.19
C THR A 573 -6.95 7.58 0.62
N GLN A 574 -7.13 6.38 0.06
CA GLN A 574 -7.77 5.26 0.77
C GLN A 574 -6.97 4.78 1.99
N GLU A 575 -5.64 4.74 1.93
CA GLU A 575 -4.83 4.37 3.09
C GLU A 575 -4.87 5.46 4.18
N ASN A 576 -4.87 6.74 3.77
CA ASN A 576 -5.08 7.87 4.69
C ASN A 576 -6.45 7.79 5.38
N LEU A 577 -7.51 7.50 4.63
CA LEU A 577 -8.86 7.29 5.17
C LEU A 577 -8.93 6.09 6.12
N LYS A 578 -8.36 4.92 5.77
CA LYS A 578 -8.30 3.75 6.67
C LYS A 578 -7.58 4.07 7.97
N LEU A 579 -6.47 4.82 7.94
CA LEU A 579 -5.73 5.24 9.12
C LEU A 579 -6.59 6.11 10.05
N VAL A 580 -7.23 7.14 9.50
CA VAL A 580 -8.11 8.05 10.26
C VAL A 580 -9.35 7.32 10.78
N PHE A 581 -10.02 6.52 9.96
CA PHE A 581 -11.20 5.75 10.36
C PHE A 581 -10.88 4.73 11.46
N LYS A 582 -9.74 4.05 11.38
CA LYS A 582 -9.27 3.12 12.42
C LYS A 582 -9.03 3.85 13.76
N LEU A 583 -8.59 5.11 13.74
CA LEU A 583 -8.43 5.93 14.95
C LEU A 583 -9.79 6.36 15.54
N LEU A 584 -10.75 6.74 14.71
CA LEU A 584 -12.11 7.16 15.11
C LEU A 584 -13.03 6.00 15.52
N SER A 585 -12.78 4.78 15.03
CA SER A 585 -13.45 3.56 15.50
C SER A 585 -13.29 3.41 17.01
N SER A 586 -14.28 2.88 17.72
CA SER A 586 -14.12 2.61 19.16
C SER A 586 -14.76 1.29 19.55
N GLY A 587 -13.97 0.39 20.13
CA GLY A 587 -14.44 -0.87 20.72
C GLY A 587 -14.97 -0.67 22.14
N SER A 588 -15.94 0.25 22.31
CA SER A 588 -16.58 0.52 23.61
C SER A 588 -17.91 -0.22 23.71
N LEU A 589 -18.20 -0.82 24.86
CA LEU A 589 -19.25 -1.84 25.05
C LEU A 589 -20.71 -1.32 25.01
N GLN A 590 -20.98 -0.13 24.46
CA GLN A 590 -22.32 0.47 24.47
C GLN A 590 -22.78 1.08 23.14
N LEU A 591 -21.93 1.79 22.39
CA LEU A 591 -22.30 2.42 21.11
C LEU A 591 -21.14 2.35 20.10
N GLN A 592 -21.50 2.13 18.83
CA GLN A 592 -20.57 2.15 17.69
C GLN A 592 -20.23 3.60 17.30
N SER A 593 -18.96 3.86 16.93
CA SER A 593 -18.54 5.17 16.37
C SER A 593 -19.18 5.41 14.99
N GLY A 594 -19.71 6.62 14.79
CA GLY A 594 -20.39 7.04 13.56
C GLY A 594 -19.67 8.15 12.79
N LEU A 595 -19.76 8.09 11.46
CA LEU A 595 -19.33 9.12 10.52
C LEU A 595 -20.54 9.70 9.80
N LEU A 596 -20.73 11.02 9.88
CA LEU A 596 -21.72 11.74 9.09
C LEU A 596 -21.18 11.91 7.66
N VAL A 597 -21.93 11.46 6.65
CA VAL A 597 -21.56 11.55 5.24
C VAL A 597 -22.64 12.30 4.44
N PRO A 598 -22.32 12.90 3.28
CA PRO A 598 -23.31 13.60 2.45
C PRO A 598 -24.30 12.60 1.82
N GLY A 599 -25.35 13.14 1.18
CA GLY A 599 -26.31 12.31 0.42
C GLY A 599 -25.66 11.52 -0.71
N LEU A 600 -24.60 12.07 -1.31
CA LEU A 600 -23.74 11.41 -2.29
C LEU A 600 -22.29 11.36 -1.79
N TYR A 601 -21.61 10.24 -2.04
CA TYR A 601 -20.22 10.01 -1.63
C TYR A 601 -19.43 9.14 -2.64
N PRO A 602 -18.08 9.08 -2.57
CA PRO A 602 -17.30 8.18 -3.40
C PRO A 602 -17.65 6.70 -3.16
N HIS A 603 -17.75 5.92 -4.24
CA HIS A 603 -18.19 4.53 -4.22
C HIS A 603 -17.38 3.59 -3.30
N THR A 604 -16.12 3.96 -3.01
CA THR A 604 -15.24 3.19 -2.12
C THR A 604 -15.52 3.43 -0.63
N LEU A 605 -16.21 4.53 -0.26
CA LEU A 605 -16.40 4.93 1.14
C LEU A 605 -17.11 3.87 2.01
N PRO A 606 -18.21 3.22 1.59
CA PRO A 606 -18.88 2.22 2.43
C PRO A 606 -17.96 1.06 2.83
N GLY A 607 -17.22 0.49 1.87
CA GLY A 607 -16.28 -0.61 2.13
C GLY A 607 -15.09 -0.21 3.01
N LEU A 608 -14.65 1.06 2.97
CA LEU A 608 -13.64 1.57 3.90
C LEU A 608 -14.16 1.69 5.34
N LEU A 609 -15.43 2.07 5.51
CA LEU A 609 -16.08 2.17 6.82
C LEU A 609 -16.34 0.78 7.40
N GLU A 610 -16.84 -0.16 6.59
CA GLU A 610 -17.03 -1.56 6.97
C GLU A 610 -15.70 -2.23 7.37
N TYR A 611 -14.64 -2.08 6.55
CA TYR A 611 -13.29 -2.59 6.84
C TYR A 611 -12.69 -2.04 8.16
N THR A 612 -13.18 -0.90 8.65
CA THR A 612 -12.73 -0.24 9.89
C THR A 612 -13.75 -0.27 11.04
N GLY A 613 -14.93 -0.86 10.84
CA GLY A 613 -15.99 -0.95 11.85
C GLY A 613 -16.72 0.37 12.15
N LEU A 614 -16.60 1.40 11.31
CA LEU A 614 -17.34 2.65 11.47
C LEU A 614 -18.76 2.55 10.89
N ARG A 615 -19.73 3.18 11.56
CA ARG A 615 -21.11 3.29 11.08
C ARG A 615 -21.27 4.48 10.15
N LEU A 616 -21.71 4.23 8.91
CA LEU A 616 -22.13 5.27 7.97
C LEU A 616 -23.46 5.86 8.45
N VAL A 617 -23.53 7.19 8.59
CA VAL A 617 -24.75 7.95 8.86
C VAL A 617 -24.95 8.96 7.73
N GLN A 618 -25.93 8.71 6.86
CA GLN A 618 -26.16 9.50 5.64
C GLN A 618 -27.07 10.70 5.93
N TYR A 619 -26.54 11.92 5.74
CA TYR A 619 -27.37 13.11 5.58
C TYR A 619 -28.11 13.08 4.23
N ARG A 620 -29.37 13.51 4.18
CA ARG A 620 -30.21 13.45 2.97
C ARG A 620 -30.89 14.80 2.70
N PRO A 621 -30.39 15.62 1.77
CA PRO A 621 -31.11 16.82 1.35
C PRO A 621 -32.41 16.46 0.61
N GLU A 622 -33.41 17.34 0.67
CA GLU A 622 -34.44 17.42 -0.38
C GLU A 622 -33.79 17.81 -1.72
N PRO A 623 -34.41 17.46 -2.87
CA PRO A 623 -33.91 17.91 -4.17
C PRO A 623 -33.72 19.42 -4.25
N ASP A 624 -32.69 19.84 -4.98
CA ASP A 624 -32.32 21.24 -5.23
C ASP A 624 -31.90 22.09 -4.01
N GLN A 625 -31.55 21.48 -2.86
CA GLN A 625 -30.93 22.19 -1.73
C GLN A 625 -29.53 21.68 -1.35
N ASP A 626 -28.54 22.56 -1.44
CA ASP A 626 -27.21 22.35 -0.87
C ASP A 626 -27.23 22.54 0.66
N TRP A 627 -27.13 21.42 1.38
CA TRP A 627 -26.93 21.34 2.84
C TRP A 627 -27.92 22.12 3.73
N ASP A 628 -29.17 21.63 3.81
CA ASP A 628 -30.12 22.00 4.85
C ASP A 628 -29.54 21.73 6.26
N MET A 629 -29.35 22.83 6.99
CA MET A 629 -28.77 22.89 8.32
C MET A 629 -29.70 22.33 9.41
N GLU A 630 -31.03 22.34 9.21
CA GLU A 630 -31.98 21.76 10.17
C GLU A 630 -32.10 20.24 9.98
N GLU A 631 -32.09 19.76 8.73
CA GLU A 631 -32.01 18.33 8.44
C GLU A 631 -30.68 17.72 8.93
N LEU A 632 -29.55 18.43 8.76
CA LEU A 632 -28.26 18.02 9.36
C LEU A 632 -28.35 17.85 10.88
N LYS A 633 -28.96 18.80 11.60
CA LYS A 633 -29.20 18.71 13.05
C LYS A 633 -30.13 17.56 13.39
N ARG A 634 -31.19 17.32 12.61
CA ARG A 634 -32.13 16.21 12.81
C ARG A 634 -31.41 14.87 12.72
N VAL A 635 -30.64 14.65 11.64
CA VAL A 635 -29.87 13.41 11.41
C VAL A 635 -28.85 13.17 12.52
N VAL A 636 -28.10 14.20 12.97
CA VAL A 636 -27.15 14.05 14.09
C VAL A 636 -27.87 13.78 15.42
N THR A 637 -29.01 14.43 15.68
CA THR A 637 -29.79 14.23 16.91
C THR A 637 -30.39 12.83 16.98
N GLU A 638 -30.94 12.33 15.88
CA GLU A 638 -31.45 10.96 15.74
C GLU A 638 -30.32 9.94 15.90
N ALA A 639 -29.20 10.14 15.17
CA ALA A 639 -28.07 9.22 15.20
C ALA A 639 -27.43 9.09 16.58
N ARG A 640 -27.33 10.17 17.36
CA ARG A 640 -26.82 10.15 18.75
C ARG A 640 -27.65 9.29 19.71
N GLY A 641 -28.89 8.95 19.36
CA GLY A 641 -29.69 7.98 20.13
C GLY A 641 -29.17 6.53 20.05
N HIS A 642 -28.33 6.21 19.06
CA HIS A 642 -27.86 4.84 18.80
C HIS A 642 -26.45 4.75 18.17
N CYS A 643 -25.67 5.84 18.19
CA CYS A 643 -24.36 5.95 17.56
C CYS A 643 -23.53 7.07 18.20
N ASP A 644 -22.23 6.85 18.40
CA ASP A 644 -21.30 7.87 18.92
C ASP A 644 -20.72 8.67 17.73
N MET A 645 -21.36 9.78 17.38
CA MET A 645 -21.02 10.59 16.20
C MET A 645 -19.68 11.33 16.40
N ARG A 646 -18.65 10.94 15.63
CA ARG A 646 -17.27 11.46 15.79
C ARG A 646 -16.87 12.55 14.79
N ALA A 647 -17.37 12.46 13.56
CA ALA A 647 -16.82 13.22 12.43
C ALA A 647 -17.86 13.51 11.34
N LEU A 648 -17.57 14.51 10.51
CA LEU A 648 -18.28 14.88 9.28
C LEU A 648 -17.33 14.76 8.09
N TYR A 649 -17.72 13.94 7.11
CA TYR A 649 -16.99 13.74 5.86
C TYR A 649 -17.59 14.57 4.72
N ILE A 650 -16.72 15.23 3.94
CA ILE A 650 -17.08 16.15 2.85
C ILE A 650 -16.19 15.84 1.64
N CYS A 651 -16.73 15.95 0.42
CA CYS A 651 -15.93 16.03 -0.81
C CYS A 651 -16.18 17.38 -1.48
N ASN A 652 -15.12 18.12 -1.81
CA ASN A 652 -15.22 19.37 -2.57
C ASN A 652 -14.05 19.49 -3.56
N PRO A 653 -14.26 19.45 -4.90
CA PRO A 653 -15.52 19.18 -5.59
C PRO A 653 -16.18 17.84 -5.21
N ALA A 654 -17.52 17.83 -5.22
CA ALA A 654 -18.33 16.70 -4.78
C ALA A 654 -18.26 15.51 -5.77
N ILE A 655 -18.28 14.29 -5.22
CA ILE A 655 -18.21 13.05 -5.99
C ILE A 655 -19.51 12.26 -5.75
N PRO A 656 -20.26 11.86 -6.80
CA PRO A 656 -19.96 11.97 -8.23
C PRO A 656 -20.59 13.20 -8.92
N SER A 657 -21.31 14.07 -8.21
CA SER A 657 -22.13 15.14 -8.83
C SER A 657 -21.35 16.28 -9.47
N GLY A 658 -20.07 16.48 -9.12
CA GLY A 658 -19.26 17.59 -9.64
C GLY A 658 -19.72 18.98 -9.18
N HIS A 659 -20.49 19.06 -8.08
CA HIS A 659 -20.79 20.33 -7.41
C HIS A 659 -19.49 20.91 -6.80
N VAL A 660 -19.37 22.24 -6.80
CA VAL A 660 -18.27 22.98 -6.13
C VAL A 660 -18.90 23.95 -5.14
N GLN A 661 -18.59 23.79 -3.85
CA GLN A 661 -19.19 24.56 -2.77
C GLN A 661 -18.73 26.02 -2.78
N ASP A 662 -19.64 26.94 -2.49
CA ASP A 662 -19.29 28.34 -2.23
C ASP A 662 -18.81 28.55 -0.79
N ARG A 663 -18.19 29.72 -0.54
CA ARG A 663 -17.73 30.13 0.79
C ARG A 663 -18.84 30.06 1.84
N THR A 664 -20.04 30.53 1.54
CA THR A 664 -21.14 30.63 2.51
C THR A 664 -21.56 29.24 2.99
N SER A 665 -21.58 28.26 2.09
CA SER A 665 -21.83 26.85 2.38
C SER A 665 -20.70 26.25 3.23
N MET A 666 -19.44 26.46 2.84
CA MET A 666 -18.27 25.96 3.56
C MET A 666 -18.17 26.51 5.00
N GLU A 667 -18.36 27.82 5.18
CA GLU A 667 -18.39 28.43 6.52
C GLU A 667 -19.54 27.91 7.38
N SER A 668 -20.68 27.57 6.76
CA SER A 668 -21.82 26.98 7.47
C SER A 668 -21.51 25.56 7.93
N MET A 669 -20.87 24.73 7.09
CA MET A 669 -20.36 23.40 7.50
C MET A 669 -19.34 23.49 8.64
N ILE A 670 -18.45 24.47 8.61
CA ILE A 670 -17.47 24.69 9.70
C ILE A 670 -18.16 25.10 11.00
N ARG A 671 -19.16 26.01 10.95
CA ARG A 671 -19.97 26.38 12.12
C ARG A 671 -20.75 25.19 12.69
N PHE A 672 -21.32 24.35 11.84
CA PHE A 672 -22.03 23.14 12.25
C PHE A 672 -21.10 22.12 12.91
N ALA A 673 -19.95 21.82 12.29
CA ALA A 673 -18.96 20.90 12.86
C ALA A 673 -18.42 21.39 14.21
N ALA A 674 -18.19 22.70 14.36
CA ALA A 674 -17.81 23.32 15.64
C ALA A 674 -18.89 23.15 16.71
N ALA A 675 -20.15 23.45 16.38
CA ALA A 675 -21.28 23.35 17.32
C ALA A 675 -21.54 21.90 17.76
N GLU A 676 -21.49 20.95 16.81
CA GLU A 676 -21.75 19.53 17.06
C GLU A 676 -20.51 18.74 17.50
N ARG A 677 -19.34 19.40 17.60
CA ARG A 677 -18.04 18.83 17.98
C ARG A 677 -17.61 17.66 17.08
N LEU A 678 -17.87 17.78 15.79
CA LEU A 678 -17.52 16.80 14.77
C LEU A 678 -16.16 17.16 14.16
N PHE A 679 -15.26 16.17 14.10
CA PHE A 679 -14.00 16.30 13.38
C PHE A 679 -14.26 16.41 11.86
N LEU A 680 -13.69 17.41 11.18
CA LEU A 680 -13.88 17.59 9.72
C LEU A 680 -12.92 16.71 8.91
N LEU A 681 -13.46 15.91 7.99
CA LEU A 681 -12.70 15.08 7.06
C LEU A 681 -13.03 15.48 5.62
N VAL A 682 -12.17 16.28 4.98
CA VAL A 682 -12.47 16.94 3.71
C VAL A 682 -11.59 16.40 2.59
N GLN A 683 -12.19 15.77 1.59
CA GLN A 683 -11.49 15.24 0.42
C GLN A 683 -11.50 16.28 -0.72
N GLU A 684 -10.32 16.82 -1.02
CA GLU A 684 -10.08 17.93 -1.98
C GLU A 684 -9.42 17.43 -3.28
N VAL A 685 -9.62 16.15 -3.64
CA VAL A 685 -8.86 15.45 -4.73
C VAL A 685 -9.09 15.99 -6.14
N HIS A 686 -10.08 16.85 -6.37
CA HIS A 686 -10.39 17.44 -7.68
C HIS A 686 -10.18 18.98 -7.70
N GLN A 687 -9.32 19.50 -6.81
CA GLN A 687 -9.11 20.95 -6.66
C GLN A 687 -8.59 21.68 -7.91
N ASP A 688 -8.01 20.96 -8.88
CA ASP A 688 -7.56 21.48 -10.18
C ASP A 688 -8.50 21.14 -11.35
N CYS A 689 -9.60 20.42 -11.10
CA CYS A 689 -10.66 20.16 -12.07
C CYS A 689 -11.89 21.00 -11.70
N ILE A 690 -11.90 22.26 -12.14
CA ILE A 690 -12.98 23.24 -11.91
C ILE A 690 -13.43 23.79 -13.28
N PHE A 691 -14.74 23.91 -13.50
CA PHE A 691 -15.31 24.32 -14.78
C PHE A 691 -16.38 25.40 -14.61
N GLY A 692 -16.25 26.49 -15.37
CA GLY A 692 -17.23 27.57 -15.44
C GLY A 692 -16.60 28.95 -15.17
N PRO A 693 -17.12 30.03 -15.80
CA PRO A 693 -16.56 31.36 -15.64
C PRO A 693 -16.77 31.89 -14.21
N GLY A 694 -15.69 32.31 -13.56
CA GLY A 694 -15.74 32.91 -12.21
C GLY A 694 -15.95 31.93 -11.06
N ILE A 695 -15.77 30.62 -11.29
CA ILE A 695 -15.73 29.61 -10.23
C ILE A 695 -14.27 29.32 -9.90
N GLU A 696 -13.87 29.53 -8.65
CA GLU A 696 -12.53 29.23 -8.13
C GLU A 696 -12.61 28.15 -7.05
N PHE A 697 -11.58 27.31 -6.94
CA PHE A 697 -11.47 26.37 -5.83
C PHE A 697 -11.11 27.10 -4.52
N LEU A 698 -11.88 26.84 -3.47
CA LEU A 698 -11.55 27.23 -2.10
C LEU A 698 -11.32 25.97 -1.26
N SER A 699 -10.19 25.92 -0.55
CA SER A 699 -9.91 24.86 0.41
C SER A 699 -10.64 25.12 1.73
N TYR A 700 -11.05 24.04 2.40
CA TYR A 700 -11.66 24.14 3.74
C TYR A 700 -10.68 24.73 4.75
N LYS A 701 -9.38 24.48 4.59
CA LYS A 701 -8.33 25.11 5.41
C LYS A 701 -8.30 26.62 5.26
N LYS A 702 -8.34 27.14 4.02
CA LYS A 702 -8.35 28.59 3.75
C LYS A 702 -9.57 29.25 4.37
N VAL A 703 -10.76 28.70 4.10
CA VAL A 703 -12.02 29.23 4.67
C VAL A 703 -12.00 29.20 6.19
N LEU A 704 -11.60 28.07 6.80
CA LEU A 704 -11.46 27.94 8.26
C LEU A 704 -10.50 28.98 8.86
N ARG A 705 -9.35 29.21 8.24
CA ARG A 705 -8.34 30.18 8.72
C ARG A 705 -8.81 31.63 8.57
N GLU A 706 -9.60 31.94 7.54
CA GLU A 706 -10.18 33.27 7.34
C GLU A 706 -11.42 33.54 8.22
N MET A 707 -12.06 32.52 8.83
CA MET A 707 -13.17 32.68 9.78
C MET A 707 -12.76 33.24 11.16
N GLY A 708 -11.47 33.49 11.40
CA GLY A 708 -10.96 34.06 12.65
C GLY A 708 -10.72 33.03 13.77
N PRO A 709 -10.21 33.46 14.95
CA PRO A 709 -9.70 32.56 15.98
C PRO A 709 -10.76 31.62 16.58
N GLU A 710 -12.00 32.09 16.72
CA GLU A 710 -13.16 31.33 17.24
C GLU A 710 -13.30 29.93 16.61
N TYR A 711 -13.04 29.82 15.30
CA TYR A 711 -13.06 28.56 14.56
C TYR A 711 -11.64 28.06 14.27
N SER A 712 -10.76 28.95 13.79
CA SER A 712 -9.47 28.58 13.23
C SER A 712 -8.47 28.01 14.26
N GLU A 713 -8.64 28.27 15.56
CA GLU A 713 -7.79 27.70 16.61
C GLU A 713 -8.35 26.39 17.21
N HIS A 714 -9.59 26.01 16.89
CA HIS A 714 -10.33 25.00 17.67
C HIS A 714 -11.04 23.92 16.84
N VAL A 715 -11.42 24.19 15.58
CA VAL A 715 -12.02 23.17 14.71
C VAL A 715 -10.91 22.27 14.17
N GLU A 716 -10.97 20.98 14.53
CA GLU A 716 -10.08 19.96 13.99
C GLU A 716 -10.51 19.56 12.57
N LEU A 717 -9.56 19.58 11.64
CA LEU A 717 -9.76 19.33 10.22
C LEU A 717 -8.62 18.47 9.68
N ILE A 718 -8.95 17.50 8.81
CA ILE A 718 -7.98 16.85 7.92
C ILE A 718 -8.44 17.07 6.47
N SER A 719 -7.57 17.68 5.66
CA SER A 719 -7.73 17.73 4.20
C SER A 719 -7.00 16.54 3.55
N PHE A 720 -7.59 15.93 2.52
CA PHE A 720 -7.01 14.80 1.77
C PHE A 720 -6.88 15.13 0.28
N ASN A 721 -5.76 14.76 -0.33
CA ASN A 721 -5.50 14.91 -1.77
C ASN A 721 -4.79 13.66 -2.36
N SER A 722 -4.77 13.49 -3.68
CA SER A 722 -4.20 12.32 -4.36
C SER A 722 -3.48 12.65 -5.66
N LEU A 723 -2.43 11.88 -5.94
CA LEU A 723 -1.78 11.78 -7.26
C LEU A 723 -2.69 11.09 -8.30
N SER A 724 -3.71 10.33 -7.87
CA SER A 724 -4.61 9.59 -8.76
C SER A 724 -5.79 10.44 -9.29
N ASN A 725 -5.75 11.76 -9.14
CA ASN A 725 -6.81 12.66 -9.55
C ASN A 725 -6.23 13.98 -10.09
N GLY A 726 -7.03 14.72 -10.86
CA GLY A 726 -6.64 15.99 -11.46
C GLY A 726 -6.17 15.91 -12.90
N SER A 727 -5.71 17.04 -13.41
CA SER A 727 -5.10 17.24 -14.74
C SER A 727 -3.76 16.52 -14.95
N GLN A 728 -3.19 15.95 -13.89
CA GLN A 728 -1.90 15.25 -13.86
C GLN A 728 -2.02 13.85 -13.20
N ALA A 729 -3.20 13.24 -13.29
CA ALA A 729 -3.56 12.04 -12.53
C ALA A 729 -2.78 10.78 -12.97
N GLU A 730 -1.89 10.28 -12.12
CA GLU A 730 -1.13 9.04 -12.32
C GLU A 730 -1.68 7.92 -11.41
N CYS A 731 -2.85 7.39 -11.79
CA CYS A 731 -3.63 6.41 -11.01
C CYS A 731 -2.81 5.21 -10.52
N GLY A 732 -2.17 4.50 -11.45
CA GLY A 732 -1.36 3.31 -11.23
C GLY A 732 -0.10 3.50 -10.38
N LEU A 733 0.40 4.73 -10.21
CA LEU A 733 1.52 4.97 -9.31
C LEU A 733 1.11 4.79 -7.83
N ARG A 734 -0.13 5.13 -7.48
CA ARG A 734 -0.73 5.09 -6.13
C ARG A 734 -0.01 6.01 -5.13
N GLY A 735 -0.43 7.27 -5.06
CA GLY A 735 0.09 8.27 -4.12
C GLY A 735 -0.96 9.27 -3.64
N GLY A 736 -0.75 9.86 -2.47
CA GLY A 736 -1.63 10.90 -1.92
C GLY A 736 -1.23 11.33 -0.52
N TYR A 737 -1.67 12.52 -0.11
CA TYR A 737 -1.35 13.11 1.19
C TYR A 737 -2.61 13.49 1.97
N MET A 738 -2.41 13.72 3.27
CA MET A 738 -3.36 14.41 4.13
C MET A 738 -2.64 15.46 4.97
N GLU A 739 -3.28 16.61 5.21
CA GLU A 739 -2.79 17.67 6.10
C GLU A 739 -3.64 17.70 7.38
N LEU A 740 -2.97 17.61 8.54
CA LEU A 740 -3.57 17.72 9.87
C LEU A 740 -3.69 19.20 10.27
N VAL A 741 -4.89 19.65 10.61
CA VAL A 741 -5.18 21.05 11.00
C VAL A 741 -5.82 21.05 12.39
N ASN A 742 -5.17 21.72 13.35
CA ASN A 742 -5.55 21.82 14.76
C ASN A 742 -5.64 20.49 15.55
N THR A 743 -5.26 19.36 14.93
CA THR A 743 -5.32 18.02 15.54
C THR A 743 -4.45 17.92 16.80
N ASP A 744 -4.97 17.31 17.86
CA ASP A 744 -4.22 17.02 19.10
C ASP A 744 -2.90 16.29 18.80
N SER A 745 -1.78 16.79 19.32
CA SER A 745 -0.44 16.28 19.02
C SER A 745 -0.23 14.83 19.45
N SER A 746 -0.93 14.36 20.49
CA SER A 746 -0.90 12.94 20.90
C SER A 746 -1.62 12.03 19.91
N VAL A 747 -2.63 12.54 19.20
CA VAL A 747 -3.33 11.85 18.11
C VAL A 747 -2.48 11.85 16.83
N ALA A 748 -1.84 12.98 16.52
CA ALA A 748 -0.91 13.09 15.39
C ALA A 748 0.30 12.14 15.55
N GLU A 749 0.94 12.09 16.72
CA GLU A 749 1.99 11.09 16.98
C GLU A 749 1.46 9.66 16.93
N ARG A 750 0.18 9.43 17.28
CA ARG A 750 -0.42 8.09 17.17
C ARG A 750 -0.62 7.64 15.72
N MET A 751 -0.92 8.57 14.81
CA MET A 751 -0.91 8.30 13.36
C MET A 751 0.48 7.88 12.87
N LYS A 752 1.53 8.62 13.27
CA LYS A 752 2.93 8.31 12.91
C LYS A 752 3.36 6.93 13.42
N VAL A 753 3.03 6.59 14.66
CA VAL A 753 3.32 5.28 15.28
C VAL A 753 2.61 4.12 14.55
N LEU A 754 1.38 4.30 14.08
CA LEU A 754 0.67 3.29 13.28
C LEU A 754 1.29 3.08 11.89
N LEU A 755 1.93 4.10 11.33
CA LEU A 755 2.60 4.04 10.04
C LEU A 755 4.02 3.46 10.12
N GLY A 756 4.68 3.46 11.28
CA GLY A 756 6.10 3.08 11.45
C GLY A 756 6.53 1.68 10.99
N PHE A 757 5.59 0.79 10.66
CA PHE A 757 5.85 -0.57 10.12
C PHE A 757 5.58 -0.69 8.61
N ARG A 758 5.14 0.41 7.99
CA ARG A 758 4.90 0.55 6.56
C ARG A 758 5.84 1.66 6.05
N SER A 759 6.19 1.60 4.78
CA SER A 759 6.95 2.67 4.14
C SER A 759 6.24 3.03 2.83
N PRO A 760 5.84 4.29 2.63
CA PRO A 760 5.21 4.70 1.38
C PRO A 760 6.19 4.51 0.21
N PRO A 761 5.70 4.16 -0.99
CA PRO A 761 6.55 4.03 -2.17
C PRO A 761 7.22 5.37 -2.49
N VAL A 762 8.47 5.34 -2.94
CA VAL A 762 9.25 6.58 -3.20
C VAL A 762 8.87 7.26 -4.52
N LEU A 763 8.76 6.50 -5.62
CA LEU A 763 8.45 7.07 -6.94
C LEU A 763 7.14 7.92 -6.97
N PRO A 764 6.03 7.51 -6.33
CA PRO A 764 4.81 8.33 -6.28
C PRO A 764 4.92 9.60 -5.42
N GLN A 765 5.92 9.70 -4.54
CA GLN A 765 6.20 10.94 -3.81
C GLN A 765 6.89 11.96 -4.71
N CYS A 766 7.85 11.53 -5.53
CA CYS A 766 8.46 12.36 -6.57
C CYS A 766 7.40 12.84 -7.58
N ALA A 767 6.51 11.94 -8.01
CA ALA A 767 5.41 12.29 -8.92
C ALA A 767 4.47 13.36 -8.34
N LEU A 768 4.08 13.21 -7.07
CA LEU A 768 3.27 14.21 -6.36
C LEU A 768 4.01 15.55 -6.21
N GLU A 769 5.33 15.53 -5.95
CA GLU A 769 6.14 16.75 -5.86
C GLU A 769 6.15 17.52 -7.19
N ILE A 770 6.27 16.82 -8.32
CA ILE A 770 6.15 17.41 -9.67
C ILE A 770 4.76 18.03 -9.85
N GLN A 771 3.69 17.31 -9.49
CA GLN A 771 2.30 17.78 -9.62
C GLN A 771 2.07 19.12 -8.88
N VAL A 772 2.70 19.33 -7.72
CA VAL A 772 2.55 20.53 -6.89
C VAL A 772 3.62 21.61 -7.10
N ASN A 773 4.74 21.28 -7.76
CA ASN A 773 5.82 22.20 -8.15
C ASN A 773 6.24 21.96 -9.62
N PRO A 774 5.41 22.33 -10.61
CA PRO A 774 5.70 22.14 -12.03
C PRO A 774 6.88 22.97 -12.56
N PRO A 775 7.33 22.76 -13.82
CA PRO A 775 8.34 23.59 -14.48
C PRO A 775 7.98 25.08 -14.44
N LYS A 776 8.94 25.92 -14.05
CA LYS A 776 8.76 27.37 -13.89
C LYS A 776 8.81 28.07 -15.25
N PRO A 777 8.16 29.23 -15.42
CA PRO A 777 8.30 30.04 -16.63
C PRO A 777 9.77 30.38 -16.90
N GLY A 778 10.32 29.84 -17.99
CA GLY A 778 11.73 29.94 -18.35
C GLY A 778 12.51 28.63 -18.30
N ASP A 779 12.00 27.60 -17.60
CA ASP A 779 12.57 26.25 -17.62
C ASP A 779 12.30 25.59 -19.01
N PRO A 780 13.26 24.85 -19.61
CA PRO A 780 13.13 24.30 -20.95
C PRO A 780 11.87 23.49 -21.25
N SER A 781 11.33 22.75 -20.28
CA SER A 781 10.13 21.93 -20.43
C SER A 781 8.83 22.70 -20.19
N SER A 782 8.89 23.93 -19.67
CA SER A 782 7.72 24.75 -19.30
C SER A 782 6.73 25.02 -20.44
N PRO A 783 7.16 25.29 -21.70
CA PRO A 783 6.22 25.48 -22.81
C PRO A 783 5.44 24.20 -23.14
N THR A 784 6.13 23.06 -23.23
CA THR A 784 5.52 21.76 -23.53
C THR A 784 4.55 21.34 -22.42
N TYR A 785 4.99 21.42 -21.16
CA TYR A 785 4.15 21.16 -20.00
C TYR A 785 2.88 22.02 -20.00
N SER A 786 3.01 23.33 -20.24
CA SER A 786 1.85 24.24 -20.26
C SER A 786 0.84 23.89 -21.36
N GLN A 787 1.33 23.46 -22.54
CA GLN A 787 0.46 23.01 -23.62
C GLN A 787 -0.23 21.68 -23.31
N GLU A 788 0.47 20.72 -22.68
CA GLU A 788 -0.10 19.44 -22.26
C GLU A 788 -1.23 19.63 -21.25
N ILE A 789 -1.00 20.44 -20.20
CA ILE A 789 -2.03 20.74 -19.19
C ILE A 789 -3.24 21.47 -19.81
N SER A 790 -3.00 22.44 -20.71
CA SER A 790 -4.10 23.12 -21.41
C SER A 790 -4.93 22.14 -22.24
N ASN A 791 -4.27 21.26 -23.00
CA ASN A 791 -4.95 20.27 -23.83
C ASN A 791 -5.81 19.31 -22.99
N ILE A 792 -5.29 18.82 -21.85
CA ILE A 792 -6.04 17.94 -20.93
C ILE A 792 -7.25 18.69 -20.35
N HIS A 793 -7.07 19.93 -19.89
CA HIS A 793 -8.15 20.77 -19.39
C HIS A 793 -9.23 21.03 -20.44
N ASP A 794 -8.85 21.31 -21.69
CA ASP A 794 -9.78 21.55 -22.79
C ASP A 794 -10.55 20.29 -23.18
N ILE A 795 -9.92 19.10 -23.17
CA ILE A 795 -10.59 17.81 -23.36
C ILE A 795 -11.63 17.58 -22.24
N LEU A 796 -11.27 17.81 -20.98
CA LEU A 796 -12.21 17.69 -19.85
C LEU A 796 -13.41 18.64 -20.02
N CYS A 797 -13.15 19.91 -20.35
CA CYS A 797 -14.19 20.91 -20.60
C CYS A 797 -15.08 20.58 -21.80
N LEU A 798 -14.54 19.92 -22.84
CA LEU A 798 -15.28 19.51 -24.02
C LEU A 798 -16.16 18.28 -23.71
N ASN A 799 -15.58 17.25 -23.12
CA ASN A 799 -16.28 16.01 -22.77
C ASN A 799 -17.40 16.24 -21.74
N ALA A 800 -17.17 17.06 -20.71
CA ALA A 800 -18.21 17.42 -19.75
C ALA A 800 -19.46 18.02 -20.43
N ARG A 801 -19.26 18.95 -21.37
CA ARG A 801 -20.34 19.59 -22.13
C ARG A 801 -21.00 18.62 -23.12
N HIS A 802 -20.21 18.02 -24.01
CA HIS A 802 -20.71 17.12 -25.06
C HIS A 802 -21.42 15.89 -24.48
N GLY A 803 -20.89 15.31 -23.40
CA GLY A 803 -21.50 14.18 -22.71
C GLY A 803 -22.79 14.57 -21.99
N CYS A 804 -22.82 15.70 -21.28
CA CYS A 804 -24.04 16.21 -20.65
C CYS A 804 -25.14 16.48 -21.69
N GLU A 805 -24.82 17.13 -22.81
CA GLU A 805 -25.78 17.30 -23.90
C GLU A 805 -26.21 15.99 -24.56
N ALA A 806 -25.30 15.04 -24.76
CA ALA A 806 -25.61 13.74 -25.37
C ALA A 806 -26.56 12.93 -24.49
N LEU A 807 -26.31 12.90 -23.18
CA LEU A 807 -27.18 12.26 -22.19
C LEU A 807 -28.56 12.90 -22.15
N ASN A 808 -28.65 14.24 -22.11
CA ASN A 808 -29.94 14.97 -22.13
C ASN A 808 -30.72 14.84 -23.46
N ARG A 809 -30.14 14.22 -24.51
CA ARG A 809 -30.84 13.86 -25.75
C ARG A 809 -31.47 12.45 -25.70
N LEU A 810 -31.23 11.66 -24.64
CA LEU A 810 -31.80 10.32 -24.46
C LEU A 810 -33.16 10.37 -23.74
N LYS A 811 -34.06 9.45 -24.10
CA LYS A 811 -35.44 9.40 -23.57
C LYS A 811 -35.43 8.99 -22.10
N GLY A 812 -35.80 9.89 -21.20
CA GLY A 812 -35.85 9.60 -19.76
C GLY A 812 -34.49 9.70 -19.09
N VAL A 813 -33.54 10.45 -19.66
CA VAL A 813 -32.24 10.74 -19.06
C VAL A 813 -32.13 12.24 -18.78
N ALA A 814 -31.75 12.59 -17.56
CA ALA A 814 -31.50 13.97 -17.14
C ALA A 814 -30.11 14.11 -16.55
N CYS A 815 -29.25 14.95 -17.13
CA CYS A 815 -27.89 15.19 -16.66
C CYS A 815 -27.68 16.67 -16.35
N GLN A 816 -27.13 16.99 -15.17
CA GLN A 816 -26.61 18.33 -14.90
C GLN A 816 -25.18 18.45 -15.44
N LEU A 817 -24.76 19.67 -15.79
CA LEU A 817 -23.37 19.96 -16.17
C LEU A 817 -22.53 20.14 -14.88
N PRO A 818 -21.46 19.35 -14.66
CA PRO A 818 -20.62 19.48 -13.47
C PRO A 818 -19.85 20.80 -13.48
N ARG A 819 -19.63 21.37 -12.28
CA ARG A 819 -18.80 22.55 -12.03
C ARG A 819 -17.36 22.20 -11.62
N GLY A 820 -17.08 20.91 -11.41
CA GLY A 820 -15.76 20.38 -11.13
C GLY A 820 -15.74 18.85 -11.09
N GLY A 821 -14.58 18.25 -10.82
CA GLY A 821 -14.39 16.79 -10.83
C GLY A 821 -14.26 16.19 -12.24
N ILE A 822 -14.50 14.88 -12.35
CA ILE A 822 -14.29 14.11 -13.60
C ILE A 822 -15.49 13.22 -13.99
N PHE A 823 -16.64 13.38 -13.33
CA PHE A 823 -17.82 12.52 -13.51
C PHE A 823 -19.05 13.28 -14.04
N LEU A 824 -19.77 12.64 -14.95
CA LEU A 824 -21.18 12.92 -15.23
C LEU A 824 -22.03 11.95 -14.41
N TYR A 825 -23.15 12.45 -13.88
CA TYR A 825 -24.05 11.68 -13.02
C TYR A 825 -25.53 11.83 -13.43
N PRO A 826 -25.91 11.38 -14.64
CA PRO A 826 -27.30 11.40 -15.10
C PRO A 826 -28.23 10.59 -14.19
N GLN A 827 -29.47 11.05 -14.09
CA GLN A 827 -30.62 10.30 -13.58
C GLN A 827 -31.34 9.59 -14.74
N LEU A 828 -31.89 8.40 -14.47
CA LEU A 828 -32.59 7.53 -15.42
C LEU A 828 -34.06 7.29 -15.01
N ASP A 829 -34.97 7.37 -15.97
CA ASP A 829 -36.37 6.94 -15.88
C ASP A 829 -36.57 5.67 -16.72
N LEU A 830 -36.29 4.52 -16.10
CA LEU A 830 -36.26 3.22 -16.81
C LEU A 830 -37.65 2.57 -16.90
N PRO A 831 -37.99 1.87 -18.00
CA PRO A 831 -39.34 1.38 -18.22
C PRO A 831 -39.82 0.38 -17.16
N ALA A 832 -41.10 0.45 -16.80
CA ALA A 832 -41.66 -0.35 -15.72
C ALA A 832 -41.60 -1.88 -15.93
N ARG A 833 -41.32 -2.39 -17.14
CA ARG A 833 -40.97 -3.82 -17.34
C ARG A 833 -39.55 -4.13 -16.85
N PHE A 834 -38.57 -3.29 -17.17
CA PHE A 834 -37.19 -3.44 -16.73
C PHE A 834 -37.07 -3.39 -15.20
N LEU A 835 -37.79 -2.45 -14.54
CA LEU A 835 -37.86 -2.37 -13.08
C LEU A 835 -38.42 -3.64 -12.43
N ARG A 836 -39.37 -4.33 -13.10
CA ARG A 836 -39.91 -5.62 -12.63
C ARG A 836 -38.93 -6.77 -12.85
N GLU A 837 -38.12 -6.74 -13.91
CA GLU A 837 -37.10 -7.76 -14.15
C GLU A 837 -35.95 -7.65 -13.14
N ALA A 838 -35.42 -6.45 -12.89
CA ALA A 838 -34.43 -6.21 -11.83
C ALA A 838 -34.90 -6.75 -10.47
N LYS A 839 -36.15 -6.43 -10.09
CA LYS A 839 -36.80 -6.96 -8.88
C LYS A 839 -36.98 -8.49 -8.89
N THR A 840 -37.14 -9.11 -10.05
CA THR A 840 -37.26 -10.57 -10.19
C THR A 840 -35.89 -11.27 -10.09
N LEU A 841 -34.82 -10.60 -10.54
CA LEU A 841 -33.43 -11.03 -10.41
C LEU A 841 -32.81 -10.71 -9.03
N GLY A 842 -33.50 -9.95 -8.18
CA GLY A 842 -33.01 -9.50 -6.88
C GLY A 842 -31.95 -8.39 -6.93
N GLN A 843 -31.72 -7.80 -8.11
CA GLN A 843 -30.74 -6.74 -8.34
C GLN A 843 -31.41 -5.35 -8.28
N ARG A 844 -30.63 -4.28 -8.03
CA ARG A 844 -31.15 -2.93 -8.26
C ARG A 844 -31.22 -2.62 -9.77
N PRO A 845 -32.13 -1.75 -10.23
CA PRO A 845 -32.26 -1.46 -11.67
C PRO A 845 -31.05 -0.72 -12.25
N ASP A 846 -30.37 0.10 -11.45
CA ASP A 846 -29.11 0.76 -11.81
C ASP A 846 -27.97 -0.26 -11.97
N ASP A 847 -27.82 -1.20 -11.04
CA ASP A 847 -26.82 -2.28 -11.13
C ASP A 847 -27.03 -3.14 -12.39
N LEU A 848 -28.26 -3.58 -12.65
CA LEU A 848 -28.61 -4.38 -13.84
C LEU A 848 -28.39 -3.61 -15.15
N TYR A 849 -28.64 -2.30 -15.17
CA TYR A 849 -28.40 -1.45 -16.33
C TYR A 849 -26.90 -1.37 -16.64
N CYS A 850 -26.06 -1.14 -15.62
CA CYS A 850 -24.60 -1.11 -15.77
C CYS A 850 -24.04 -2.45 -16.22
N GLN A 851 -24.50 -3.55 -15.62
CA GLN A 851 -24.09 -4.90 -16.01
C GLN A 851 -24.38 -5.18 -17.49
N ARG A 852 -25.60 -4.89 -17.95
CA ARG A 852 -25.95 -5.12 -19.37
C ARG A 852 -25.24 -4.20 -20.34
N PHE A 853 -24.95 -2.96 -19.94
CA PHE A 853 -24.17 -2.07 -20.81
C PHE A 853 -22.72 -2.58 -21.00
N TRP A 854 -22.13 -3.15 -19.94
CA TRP A 854 -20.86 -3.87 -20.04
C TRP A 854 -20.98 -5.11 -20.94
N ASP A 855 -21.93 -6.00 -20.67
CA ASP A 855 -22.08 -7.28 -21.37
C ASP A 855 -22.48 -7.11 -22.86
N GLU A 856 -23.33 -6.14 -23.22
CA GLU A 856 -23.78 -5.88 -24.60
C GLU A 856 -22.86 -4.95 -25.41
N ALA A 857 -22.13 -4.04 -24.77
CA ALA A 857 -21.41 -2.96 -25.48
C ALA A 857 -19.92 -2.82 -25.12
N GLY A 858 -19.42 -3.56 -24.13
CA GLY A 858 -18.00 -3.56 -23.74
C GLY A 858 -17.51 -2.24 -23.13
N VAL A 859 -18.42 -1.46 -22.52
CA VAL A 859 -18.13 -0.18 -21.85
C VAL A 859 -18.60 -0.25 -20.41
N ARG A 860 -17.70 -0.04 -19.45
CA ARG A 860 -18.03 -0.05 -18.02
C ARG A 860 -18.48 1.34 -17.54
N VAL A 861 -19.54 1.40 -16.75
CA VAL A 861 -19.98 2.61 -16.02
C VAL A 861 -20.37 2.21 -14.59
N GLY A 862 -20.27 3.13 -13.64
CA GLY A 862 -20.63 2.86 -12.24
C GLY A 862 -22.13 3.00 -12.00
N ALA A 863 -22.71 2.21 -11.11
CA ALA A 863 -24.10 2.34 -10.71
C ALA A 863 -24.29 3.44 -9.65
N GLY A 864 -25.43 4.14 -9.69
CA GLY A 864 -25.75 5.22 -8.75
C GLY A 864 -25.87 4.75 -7.30
N SER A 865 -26.32 3.51 -7.13
CA SER A 865 -26.29 2.69 -5.92
C SER A 865 -25.00 2.82 -5.11
N GLU A 866 -23.85 2.65 -5.76
CA GLU A 866 -22.52 2.68 -5.17
C GLU A 866 -22.24 4.01 -4.45
N ASN A 867 -22.76 5.11 -5.01
CA ASN A 867 -22.53 6.47 -4.55
C ASN A 867 -23.56 6.95 -3.51
N GLY A 868 -24.47 6.07 -3.07
CA GLY A 868 -25.46 6.34 -2.03
C GLY A 868 -26.82 6.88 -2.53
N SER A 869 -27.06 6.93 -3.84
CA SER A 869 -28.30 7.50 -4.39
C SER A 869 -29.53 6.62 -4.17
N HIS A 870 -30.65 7.32 -3.92
CA HIS A 870 -32.01 6.79 -3.85
C HIS A 870 -32.75 6.91 -5.19
N HIS A 871 -32.22 7.71 -6.12
CA HIS A 871 -32.67 7.75 -7.51
C HIS A 871 -31.86 6.75 -8.35
N LEU A 872 -32.42 6.34 -9.50
CA LEU A 872 -31.67 5.56 -10.48
C LEU A 872 -30.70 6.51 -11.19
N ASN A 873 -29.41 6.38 -10.91
CA ASN A 873 -28.34 7.13 -11.56
C ASN A 873 -27.30 6.16 -12.14
N ILE A 874 -26.47 6.67 -13.04
CA ILE A 874 -25.21 6.03 -13.44
C ILE A 874 -24.08 7.05 -13.38
N ARG A 875 -22.86 6.61 -13.09
CA ARG A 875 -21.63 7.41 -13.02
C ARG A 875 -20.76 7.13 -14.25
N LEU A 876 -20.47 8.16 -15.04
CA LEU A 876 -19.56 8.08 -16.19
C LEU A 876 -18.38 9.01 -15.97
N CYS A 877 -17.16 8.48 -16.03
CA CYS A 877 -15.95 9.28 -16.15
C CYS A 877 -15.94 9.98 -17.52
N PHE A 878 -15.66 11.28 -17.53
CA PHE A 878 -15.42 12.05 -18.77
C PHE A 878 -13.95 12.45 -18.96
N ALA A 879 -13.08 12.10 -17.99
CA ALA A 879 -11.64 12.12 -18.16
C ALA A 879 -11.22 10.91 -19.01
N ALA A 880 -11.29 11.11 -20.33
CA ALA A 880 -11.11 10.12 -21.37
C ALA A 880 -10.71 10.84 -22.67
N SER A 881 -10.07 10.16 -23.62
CA SER A 881 -9.83 10.75 -24.94
C SER A 881 -11.17 11.10 -25.60
N SER A 882 -11.22 12.21 -26.35
CA SER A 882 -12.44 12.67 -27.01
C SER A 882 -13.07 11.59 -27.89
N ASP A 883 -12.25 10.73 -28.50
CA ASP A 883 -12.70 9.65 -29.40
C ASP A 883 -13.26 8.46 -28.60
N SER A 884 -12.54 8.00 -27.57
CA SER A 884 -13.00 6.90 -26.69
C SER A 884 -14.30 7.27 -25.96
N PHE A 885 -14.42 8.54 -25.56
CA PHE A 885 -15.62 9.06 -24.91
C PHE A 885 -16.81 9.17 -25.89
N GLN A 886 -16.56 9.62 -27.13
CA GLN A 886 -17.61 9.67 -28.18
C GLN A 886 -18.09 8.27 -28.60
N ASP A 887 -17.18 7.29 -28.73
CA ASP A 887 -17.54 5.89 -28.98
C ASP A 887 -18.39 5.34 -27.81
N ALA A 888 -17.95 5.52 -26.57
CA ALA A 888 -18.72 5.12 -25.38
C ALA A 888 -20.13 5.75 -25.32
N LEU A 889 -20.26 7.05 -25.65
CA LEU A 889 -21.57 7.73 -25.72
C LEU A 889 -22.43 7.22 -26.88
N SER A 890 -21.84 6.90 -28.04
CA SER A 890 -22.53 6.32 -29.20
C SER A 890 -23.08 4.92 -28.88
N ARG A 891 -22.25 4.09 -28.24
CA ARG A 891 -22.62 2.77 -27.71
C ARG A 891 -23.73 2.89 -26.66
N LEU A 892 -23.62 3.83 -25.71
CA LEU A 892 -24.62 4.08 -24.67
C LEU A 892 -25.96 4.48 -25.29
N SER A 893 -25.97 5.43 -26.22
CA SER A 893 -27.17 5.87 -26.94
C SER A 893 -27.85 4.71 -27.66
N SER A 894 -27.05 3.86 -28.32
CA SER A 894 -27.52 2.67 -29.03
C SER A 894 -28.10 1.62 -28.08
N PHE A 895 -27.42 1.32 -26.97
CA PHE A 895 -27.87 0.39 -25.93
C PHE A 895 -29.16 0.88 -25.25
N HIS A 896 -29.15 2.11 -24.78
CA HIS A 896 -30.27 2.74 -24.08
C HIS A 896 -31.55 2.78 -24.95
N SER A 897 -31.41 3.09 -26.24
CA SER A 897 -32.53 3.07 -27.18
C SER A 897 -33.12 1.67 -27.34
N ARG A 898 -32.29 0.64 -27.57
CA ARG A 898 -32.75 -0.76 -27.64
C ARG A 898 -33.41 -1.22 -26.34
N LEU A 899 -32.87 -0.82 -25.19
CA LEU A 899 -33.44 -1.14 -23.88
C LEU A 899 -34.84 -0.52 -23.75
N HIS A 900 -35.01 0.75 -24.09
CA HIS A 900 -36.32 1.39 -24.07
C HIS A 900 -37.30 0.78 -25.08
N GLU A 901 -36.87 0.37 -26.28
CA GLU A 901 -37.71 -0.35 -27.24
C GLU A 901 -38.14 -1.73 -26.73
N THR A 902 -37.23 -2.48 -26.11
CA THR A 902 -37.47 -3.83 -25.57
C THR A 902 -38.40 -3.82 -24.35
N TYR A 903 -38.32 -2.77 -23.53
CA TYR A 903 -38.97 -2.72 -22.21
C TYR A 903 -40.16 -1.74 -22.08
N SER A 904 -40.55 -1.03 -23.15
CA SER A 904 -41.78 -0.21 -23.17
C SER A 904 -43.07 -1.03 -23.03
#